data_AF-A0A1Y2B3I0-F1
#
_entry.id   AF-A0A1Y2B3I0-F1
#
_cell.length_a   1.000
_cell.length_b   1.000
_cell.length_c   1.000
_cell.angle_alpha   90.00
_cell.angle_beta   90.00
_cell.angle_gamma   90.00
#
_symmetry.space_group_name_H-M   'P 1'
#
loop_
_entity.id
_entity.type
_entity.pdbx_description
1 polymer ?
#
loop_
_entity_poly.entity_id
_entity_poly.type
_entity_poly.pdbx_seq_one_letter_code
_entity_poly.pdbx_strand_id
1 'polypeptide(L)'
;MFGKLLNVVGLLTLVKFAAAAFSNSLPSCNSPSVNTDATLNTTVKYCIDNNNKIHDYGEGGATDAGILPKGVYVFDHTSQLALQLGTSGSIGSSTDNLILYQCGGDKVCQQTTGYVQIGTDTWFYVKEGGSGSTTPNASVTDNDDCDGTDEIGSLIKYSSNAVHLCLTTAKSVAAAAIGDYLVVDSVTATNSPFAQNNLIITTDEYFIVDKLLAADDYCVDNDSKIVTGRKTNYCDNRTNDCDDYMKCEDGACTTVTIDPRSTEEPGECNPATNAKDCNEGYYILDNSNTFVTAVSDANINKVYHCQDKTSCTDVTSSIVGYLKNADTTNASTIPYIKCTHAHQCSSIAQPGANSCSTSGSGSLIYNEKYKLCIDGTNSVELDSATSYLVSAHTTDGTFIASTSKSDFVIVAVDGKGSATLTTQASGNYYIADASKALLTAVDKAETTGTLYKSDGSTCVADTTTIGYLKNAASDDDNVPYIECSATETQQTIDADTVDTNACKAIAKPSGTKVVGALINDGDYKLYINDSSAVAVGASAAKYLVDAHTASAFVKTAVEEGYYVVVEIDTDGNIIRRPQTGRKYIYAVTASKQVYDKGETDQVSNMCQDGTLKTGSSEYVLNKTNGDLVDFYKENNAN
;
A
#
# COMPACT_ATOMS: atom_id res chain seq x y z
N MET A 1 -40.46 -61.25 -2.24
CA MET A 1 -39.39 -62.06 -2.86
C MET A 1 -38.07 -61.42 -2.42
N PHE A 2 -37.21 -62.08 -1.63
CA PHE A 2 -36.19 -63.05 -2.10
C PHE A 2 -35.36 -62.46 -3.27
N GLY A 3 -34.06 -62.16 -3.15
CA GLY A 3 -33.19 -62.09 -1.95
C GLY A 3 -31.71 -62.38 -2.26
N LYS A 4 -30.82 -62.03 -1.31
CA LYS A 4 -29.42 -62.48 -1.15
C LYS A 4 -28.40 -62.15 -2.28
N LEU A 5 -27.07 -62.13 -2.11
CA LEU A 5 -26.07 -61.99 -1.01
C LEU A 5 -24.72 -62.46 -1.62
N LEU A 6 -23.70 -61.60 -1.75
CA LEU A 6 -22.27 -61.93 -1.90
C LEU A 6 -21.48 -60.61 -1.75
N ASN A 7 -20.68 -60.30 -0.72
CA ASN A 7 -19.57 -60.98 -0.05
C ASN A 7 -18.20 -60.74 -0.74
N VAL A 8 -17.50 -59.66 -0.35
CA VAL A 8 -16.04 -59.53 -0.42
C VAL A 8 -15.55 -58.90 0.89
N VAL A 9 -14.68 -59.61 1.60
CA VAL A 9 -14.01 -59.15 2.82
C VAL A 9 -12.71 -58.43 2.43
N GLY A 10 -12.63 -57.13 2.73
CA GLY A 10 -11.42 -56.31 2.54
C GLY A 10 -10.69 -56.11 3.87
N LEU A 11 -9.54 -56.76 4.02
CA LEU A 11 -8.75 -56.79 5.26
C LEU A 11 -7.97 -55.46 5.44
N LEU A 12 -8.30 -54.66 6.45
CA LEU A 12 -7.49 -53.50 6.86
C LEU A 12 -6.87 -53.75 8.25
N THR A 13 -5.57 -54.06 8.25
CA THR A 13 -4.78 -54.34 9.46
C THR A 13 -4.42 -53.07 10.21
N LEU A 14 -4.76 -52.99 11.50
CA LEU A 14 -4.17 -52.03 12.43
C LEU A 14 -2.65 -52.28 12.55
N VAL A 15 -1.84 -51.36 12.05
CA VAL A 15 -0.41 -51.31 12.37
C VAL A 15 -0.27 -50.65 13.74
N LYS A 16 0.14 -51.45 14.74
CA LYS A 16 0.59 -50.90 16.03
C LYS A 16 1.97 -50.26 15.83
N PHE A 17 2.07 -48.95 15.99
CA PHE A 17 3.36 -48.31 16.18
C PHE A 17 3.93 -48.73 17.54
N ALA A 18 5.08 -49.40 17.52
CA ALA A 18 5.86 -49.65 18.73
C ALA A 18 6.59 -48.35 19.10
N ALA A 19 6.46 -47.93 20.37
CA ALA A 19 7.24 -46.82 20.89
C ALA A 19 8.72 -47.23 20.93
N ALA A 20 9.54 -46.66 20.04
CA ALA A 20 10.98 -46.79 20.12
C ALA A 20 11.47 -45.95 21.31
N ALA A 21 11.99 -46.61 22.35
CA ALA A 21 12.65 -45.93 23.45
C ALA A 21 13.98 -45.33 22.95
N PHE A 22 13.96 -44.03 22.66
CA PHE A 22 15.19 -43.27 22.40
C PHE A 22 15.97 -43.13 23.71
N SER A 23 16.99 -43.97 23.88
CA SER A 23 18.01 -43.77 24.89
C SER A 23 18.94 -42.65 24.44
N ASN A 24 18.56 -41.39 24.70
CA ASN A 24 19.47 -40.26 24.56
C ASN A 24 20.59 -40.42 25.60
N SER A 25 21.75 -40.92 25.17
CA SER A 25 22.96 -40.84 25.98
C SER A 25 23.33 -39.37 26.15
N LEU A 26 23.28 -38.86 27.38
CA LEU A 26 23.79 -37.53 27.70
C LEU A 26 25.26 -37.40 27.24
N PRO A 27 25.69 -36.23 26.74
CA PRO A 27 27.08 -36.00 26.37
C PRO A 27 28.00 -36.25 27.58
N SER A 28 29.17 -36.80 27.32
CA SER A 28 30.04 -37.39 28.34
C SER A 28 30.63 -36.36 29.32
N CYS A 29 29.99 -36.17 30.48
CA CYS A 29 30.63 -35.56 31.65
C CYS A 29 31.75 -36.50 32.16
N ASN A 30 33.00 -36.24 31.78
CA ASN A 30 34.10 -37.19 31.98
C ASN A 30 34.63 -37.28 33.43
N SER A 31 34.19 -36.41 34.34
CA SER A 31 34.25 -36.57 35.81
C SER A 31 33.37 -35.51 36.47
N PRO A 32 32.42 -35.85 37.37
CA PRO A 32 31.68 -34.86 38.13
C PRO A 32 32.58 -34.25 39.23
N SER A 33 32.63 -32.93 39.33
CA SER A 33 33.26 -32.25 40.46
C SER A 33 32.34 -32.32 41.69
N VAL A 34 32.91 -32.66 42.84
CA VAL A 34 32.17 -32.77 44.09
C VAL A 34 32.47 -31.53 44.93
N ASN A 35 31.49 -30.64 45.07
CA ASN A 35 31.56 -29.54 46.01
C ASN A 35 30.53 -29.74 47.15
N THR A 36 30.88 -29.30 48.35
CA THR A 36 29.95 -29.22 49.49
C THR A 36 29.56 -27.76 49.67
N ASP A 37 28.40 -27.38 49.16
CA ASP A 37 27.85 -26.04 49.36
C ASP A 37 27.42 -25.88 50.83
N ALA A 38 28.11 -24.97 51.54
CA ALA A 38 27.86 -24.71 52.96
C ALA A 38 26.50 -24.03 53.22
N THR A 39 25.90 -23.40 52.21
CA THR A 39 24.59 -22.75 52.27
C THR A 39 23.44 -23.72 52.02
N LEU A 40 23.61 -24.70 51.13
CA LEU A 40 22.59 -25.72 50.87
C LEU A 40 22.63 -26.89 51.87
N ASN A 41 23.75 -27.06 52.59
CA ASN A 41 23.98 -28.14 53.56
C ASN A 41 23.83 -29.54 52.94
N THR A 42 24.01 -29.63 51.62
CA THR A 42 23.94 -30.83 50.80
C THR A 42 25.10 -30.85 49.81
N THR A 43 25.65 -32.04 49.56
CA THR A 43 26.73 -32.22 48.58
C THR A 43 26.14 -32.27 47.17
N VAL A 44 25.84 -31.10 46.59
CA VAL A 44 25.35 -31.06 45.20
C VAL A 44 26.55 -31.13 44.26
N LYS A 45 26.58 -32.20 43.45
CA LYS A 45 27.61 -32.44 42.45
C LYS A 45 27.09 -31.87 41.15
N TYR A 46 27.89 -31.12 40.42
CA TYR A 46 27.49 -30.62 39.11
C TYR A 46 28.50 -31.11 38.06
N CYS A 47 28.08 -31.16 36.80
CA CYS A 47 29.01 -31.27 35.68
C CYS A 47 28.65 -30.25 34.60
N ILE A 48 29.68 -29.60 34.07
CA ILE A 48 29.58 -28.75 32.89
C ILE A 48 29.88 -29.64 31.69
N ASP A 49 28.96 -29.76 30.74
CA ASP A 49 29.17 -30.54 29.53
C ASP A 49 30.05 -29.79 28.51
N ASN A 50 30.46 -30.49 27.44
CA ASN A 50 31.30 -29.91 26.38
C ASN A 50 30.63 -28.76 25.59
N ASN A 51 29.34 -28.49 25.82
CA ASN A 51 28.59 -27.37 25.24
C ASN A 51 28.38 -26.24 26.26
N ASN A 52 29.12 -26.26 27.38
CA ASN A 52 28.97 -25.34 28.50
C ASN A 52 27.55 -25.31 29.11
N LYS A 53 26.88 -26.46 29.23
CA LYS A 53 25.63 -26.57 30.01
C LYS A 53 25.91 -27.23 31.36
N ILE A 54 25.37 -26.66 32.43
CA ILE A 54 25.44 -27.25 33.77
C ILE A 54 24.32 -28.29 33.93
N HIS A 55 24.69 -29.46 34.43
CA HIS A 55 23.79 -30.53 34.87
C HIS A 55 24.11 -30.87 36.33
N ASP A 56 23.10 -31.10 37.17
CA ASP A 56 23.29 -31.67 38.51
C ASP A 56 23.46 -33.19 38.41
N TYR A 57 24.33 -33.75 39.24
CA TYR A 57 24.73 -35.14 39.26
C TYR A 57 24.29 -35.78 40.58
N GLY A 58 23.00 -36.09 40.66
CA GLY A 58 22.38 -36.74 41.81
C GLY A 58 23.04 -38.07 42.19
N GLU A 59 22.99 -38.43 43.47
CA GLU A 59 23.73 -39.59 44.02
C GLU A 59 23.28 -40.97 43.51
N GLY A 60 22.24 -41.05 42.67
CA GLY A 60 21.67 -42.29 42.12
C GLY A 60 22.19 -42.72 40.74
N GLY A 61 23.01 -41.91 40.07
CA GLY A 61 23.37 -42.11 38.66
C GLY A 61 22.42 -41.40 37.69
N ALA A 62 22.83 -41.30 36.43
CA ALA A 62 22.43 -40.25 35.48
C ALA A 62 20.99 -40.30 34.89
N THR A 63 19.99 -40.80 35.63
CA THR A 63 18.59 -40.88 35.15
C THR A 63 17.70 -39.72 35.57
N ASP A 64 18.01 -39.06 36.68
CA ASP A 64 17.40 -37.77 37.06
C ASP A 64 18.54 -36.82 37.42
N ALA A 65 18.96 -36.01 36.44
CA ALA A 65 19.75 -34.83 36.75
C ALA A 65 18.88 -33.93 37.63
N GLY A 66 19.39 -33.61 38.82
CA GLY A 66 18.80 -32.55 39.63
C GLY A 66 18.87 -31.21 38.89
N ILE A 67 18.36 -30.17 39.52
CA ILE A 67 18.13 -28.90 38.86
C ILE A 67 18.64 -27.81 39.77
N LEU A 68 19.56 -26.99 39.24
CA LEU A 68 19.91 -25.73 39.88
C LEU A 68 18.63 -24.90 40.09
N PRO A 69 18.35 -24.44 41.32
CA PRO A 69 17.27 -23.49 41.57
C PRO A 69 17.38 -22.25 40.68
N LYS A 70 16.27 -21.50 40.54
CA LYS A 70 16.33 -20.18 39.91
C LYS A 70 17.32 -19.31 40.68
N GLY A 71 18.35 -18.79 40.01
CA GLY A 71 19.43 -18.06 40.67
C GLY A 71 20.57 -17.70 39.72
N VAL A 72 21.62 -17.10 40.28
CA VAL A 72 22.85 -16.72 39.61
C VAL A 72 24.00 -17.49 40.25
N TYR A 73 24.85 -18.10 39.43
CA TYR A 73 25.90 -19.00 39.87
C TYR A 73 27.22 -18.69 39.17
N VAL A 74 28.30 -18.64 39.95
CA VAL A 74 29.66 -18.49 39.43
C VAL A 74 30.43 -19.77 39.68
N PHE A 75 31.20 -20.20 38.68
CA PHE A 75 32.07 -21.37 38.77
C PHE A 75 33.50 -20.98 38.38
N ASP A 76 34.48 -21.53 39.08
CA ASP A 76 35.86 -21.58 38.58
C ASP A 76 35.98 -22.76 37.61
N HIS A 77 36.21 -22.46 36.33
CA HIS A 77 36.35 -23.43 35.24
C HIS A 77 37.50 -24.42 35.44
N THR A 78 38.59 -24.03 36.12
CA THR A 78 39.75 -24.91 36.35
C THR A 78 39.48 -25.91 37.47
N SER A 79 38.88 -25.48 38.59
CA SER A 79 38.53 -26.38 39.69
C SER A 79 37.17 -27.06 39.53
N GLN A 80 36.33 -26.55 38.62
CA GLN A 80 34.92 -26.90 38.43
C GLN A 80 34.09 -26.77 39.72
N LEU A 81 34.49 -25.88 40.62
CA LEU A 81 33.79 -25.60 41.88
C LEU A 81 32.91 -24.36 41.72
N ALA A 82 31.67 -24.47 42.19
CA ALA A 82 30.81 -23.31 42.43
C ALA A 82 31.47 -22.40 43.50
N LEU A 83 31.52 -21.11 43.22
CA LEU A 83 31.97 -20.08 44.15
C LEU A 83 30.74 -19.44 44.78
N GLN A 84 30.79 -19.24 46.10
CA GLN A 84 29.74 -18.52 46.82
C GLN A 84 29.95 -17.02 46.64
N LEU A 85 28.87 -16.31 46.27
CA LEU A 85 28.85 -14.86 46.19
C LEU A 85 28.76 -14.24 47.60
N GLY A 86 29.23 -13.00 47.76
CA GLY A 86 29.11 -12.21 49.00
C GLY A 86 29.87 -12.70 50.25
N THR A 87 30.29 -13.98 50.30
CA THR A 87 31.01 -14.56 51.45
C THR A 87 32.52 -14.59 51.24
N SER A 88 33.29 -14.91 52.30
CA SER A 88 34.75 -14.90 52.32
C SER A 88 35.42 -16.06 51.55
N GLY A 89 34.98 -16.31 50.31
CA GLY A 89 35.62 -17.22 49.37
C GLY A 89 36.90 -16.63 48.77
N SER A 90 37.88 -17.49 48.50
CA SER A 90 39.05 -17.17 47.68
C SER A 90 38.90 -17.77 46.29
N ILE A 91 39.06 -16.97 45.23
CA ILE A 91 39.23 -17.50 43.88
C ILE A 91 40.58 -18.25 43.81
N GLY A 92 40.67 -19.25 42.93
CA GLY A 92 41.95 -19.85 42.53
C GLY A 92 42.91 -18.84 41.86
N SER A 93 43.99 -19.34 41.28
CA SER A 93 45.12 -18.51 40.83
C SER A 93 44.88 -17.59 39.62
N SER A 94 43.69 -17.59 39.00
CA SER A 94 43.30 -16.58 38.00
C SER A 94 41.79 -16.33 37.98
N THR A 95 41.43 -15.07 37.78
CA THR A 95 40.07 -14.59 37.47
C THR A 95 39.59 -15.00 36.08
N ASP A 96 40.51 -15.34 35.17
CA ASP A 96 40.18 -15.71 33.78
C ASP A 96 39.37 -17.01 33.70
N ASN A 97 39.38 -17.80 34.78
CA ASN A 97 38.64 -19.05 34.93
C ASN A 97 37.17 -18.86 35.34
N LEU A 98 36.72 -17.65 35.69
CA LEU A 98 35.35 -17.47 36.15
C LEU A 98 34.35 -17.64 34.99
N ILE A 99 33.28 -18.40 35.24
CA ILE A 99 32.13 -18.52 34.35
C ILE A 99 30.86 -18.23 35.14
N LEU A 100 30.01 -17.36 34.58
CA LEU A 100 28.79 -16.86 35.18
C LEU A 100 27.57 -17.44 34.45
N TYR A 101 26.63 -17.98 35.22
CA TYR A 101 25.38 -18.53 34.73
C TYR A 101 24.17 -17.91 35.43
N GLN A 102 23.09 -17.76 34.67
CA GLN A 102 21.78 -17.37 35.15
C GLN A 102 20.80 -18.52 34.87
N CYS A 103 20.16 -19.04 35.92
CA CYS A 103 19.26 -20.19 35.84
C CYS A 103 17.79 -19.75 36.01
N GLY A 104 16.94 -20.16 35.06
CA GLY A 104 15.52 -19.83 35.04
C GLY A 104 14.64 -20.78 35.86
N GLY A 105 13.37 -20.38 36.06
CA GLY A 105 12.36 -21.24 36.68
C GLY A 105 11.93 -22.42 35.80
N ASP A 106 12.17 -22.30 34.49
CA ASP A 106 12.08 -23.36 33.48
C ASP A 106 13.25 -24.35 33.53
N LYS A 107 14.20 -24.13 34.44
CA LYS A 107 15.32 -25.02 34.77
C LYS A 107 16.44 -25.02 33.72
N VAL A 108 16.46 -24.03 32.84
CA VAL A 108 17.55 -23.80 31.88
C VAL A 108 18.51 -22.77 32.45
N CYS A 109 19.78 -23.12 32.52
CA CYS A 109 20.86 -22.18 32.84
C CYS A 109 21.52 -21.70 31.54
N GLN A 110 21.65 -20.38 31.38
CA GLN A 110 22.37 -19.75 30.29
C GLN A 110 23.64 -19.08 30.82
N GLN A 111 24.72 -19.10 30.03
CA GLN A 111 25.86 -18.23 30.34
C GLN A 111 25.47 -16.78 30.17
N THR A 112 25.99 -15.91 31.02
CA THR A 112 25.78 -14.47 30.90
C THR A 112 27.07 -13.71 31.25
N THR A 113 27.01 -12.39 31.14
CA THR A 113 28.11 -11.47 31.42
C THR A 113 27.69 -10.49 32.50
N GLY A 114 28.63 -10.02 33.32
CA GLY A 114 28.34 -9.08 34.39
C GLY A 114 29.39 -8.99 35.47
N TYR A 115 29.12 -8.17 36.47
CA TYR A 115 29.91 -8.04 37.68
C TYR A 115 29.38 -8.94 38.78
N VAL A 116 30.26 -9.57 39.54
CA VAL A 116 29.94 -10.42 40.69
C VAL A 116 30.88 -10.14 41.86
N GLN A 117 30.35 -10.13 43.08
CA GLN A 117 31.10 -9.94 44.31
C GLN A 117 31.55 -11.31 44.86
N ILE A 118 32.86 -11.49 45.00
CA ILE A 118 33.46 -12.70 45.59
C ILE A 118 34.41 -12.24 46.70
N GLY A 119 34.19 -12.70 47.93
CA GLY A 119 34.69 -12.01 49.12
C GLY A 119 33.76 -10.88 49.55
N THR A 120 34.12 -10.18 50.62
CA THR A 120 33.32 -9.08 51.19
C THR A 120 33.40 -7.78 50.39
N ASP A 121 34.50 -7.56 49.64
CA ASP A 121 34.82 -6.23 49.09
C ASP A 121 35.33 -6.24 47.64
N THR A 122 35.47 -7.42 47.02
CA THR A 122 36.09 -7.58 45.69
C THR A 122 35.06 -7.92 44.63
N TRP A 123 35.06 -7.15 43.55
CA TRP A 123 34.14 -7.29 42.42
C TRP A 123 34.89 -7.70 41.15
N PHE A 124 34.34 -8.70 40.45
CA PHE A 124 34.93 -9.31 39.28
C PHE A 124 33.99 -9.17 38.09
N TYR A 125 34.51 -8.68 36.96
CA TYR A 125 33.80 -8.76 35.69
C TYR A 125 34.00 -10.16 35.08
N VAL A 126 32.91 -10.86 34.81
CA VAL A 126 32.90 -12.17 34.17
C VAL A 126 32.27 -12.03 32.79
N LYS A 127 33.01 -12.48 31.77
CA LYS A 127 32.58 -12.42 30.37
C LYS A 127 31.92 -13.73 29.93
N GLU A 128 30.84 -13.62 29.14
CA GLU A 128 30.24 -14.76 28.45
C GLU A 128 31.28 -15.50 27.58
N GLY A 129 31.27 -16.83 27.61
CA GLY A 129 32.24 -17.67 26.92
C GLY A 129 33.51 -18.02 27.71
N GLY A 130 33.65 -17.60 28.97
CA GLY A 130 34.63 -18.17 29.91
C GLY A 130 36.12 -17.96 29.57
N SER A 131 36.43 -16.94 28.75
CA SER A 131 37.79 -16.42 28.61
C SER A 131 37.80 -14.99 29.15
N GLY A 132 38.17 -14.87 30.43
CA GLY A 132 38.23 -13.57 31.09
C GLY A 132 39.19 -12.60 30.40
N SER A 133 38.91 -11.30 30.56
CA SER A 133 39.87 -10.26 30.19
C SER A 133 41.06 -10.32 31.13
N THR A 134 42.29 -10.24 30.60
CA THR A 134 43.56 -10.33 31.36
C THR A 134 43.84 -9.14 32.28
N THR A 135 42.80 -8.39 32.66
CA THR A 135 42.81 -7.24 33.56
C THR A 135 42.06 -7.62 34.84
N PRO A 136 42.76 -8.20 35.84
CA PRO A 136 42.15 -8.53 37.13
C PRO A 136 41.77 -7.27 37.90
N ASN A 137 40.72 -7.38 38.71
CA ASN A 137 39.89 -6.27 39.21
C ASN A 137 39.24 -5.45 38.10
N ALA A 138 37.91 -5.45 38.13
CA ALA A 138 37.21 -4.19 37.95
C ALA A 138 37.66 -3.31 39.11
N SER A 139 38.57 -2.37 38.88
CA SER A 139 39.01 -1.45 39.93
C SER A 139 37.83 -0.58 40.29
N VAL A 140 37.11 -0.93 41.36
CA VAL A 140 36.05 -0.09 41.89
C VAL A 140 36.71 1.21 42.32
N THR A 141 36.51 2.26 41.55
CA THR A 141 37.20 3.53 41.77
C THR A 141 36.54 4.27 42.92
N ASP A 142 37.35 4.78 43.84
CA ASP A 142 36.92 5.79 44.82
C ASP A 142 36.77 7.12 44.06
N ASN A 143 35.67 7.26 43.33
CA ASN A 143 35.31 8.44 42.56
C ASN A 143 33.89 8.87 42.95
N ASP A 144 33.71 10.17 43.17
CA ASP A 144 32.47 10.75 43.69
C ASP A 144 31.40 10.98 42.59
N ASP A 145 31.66 10.66 41.32
CA ASP A 145 30.65 10.68 40.25
C ASP A 145 30.99 9.77 39.05
N CYS A 146 30.02 9.54 38.17
CA CYS A 146 30.16 8.86 36.87
C CYS A 146 30.67 9.79 35.75
N ASP A 147 31.43 10.84 36.09
CA ASP A 147 31.79 11.98 35.24
C ASP A 147 32.78 11.63 34.10
N GLY A 148 32.36 10.77 33.16
CA GLY A 148 33.12 10.38 31.98
C GLY A 148 32.37 9.40 31.10
N THR A 149 32.44 9.56 29.78
CA THR A 149 31.84 8.61 28.82
C THR A 149 32.50 7.23 28.86
N ASP A 150 33.75 7.17 29.33
CA ASP A 150 34.52 5.93 29.49
C ASP A 150 34.16 5.17 30.79
N GLU A 151 33.39 5.79 31.70
CA GLU A 151 32.96 5.19 32.98
C GLU A 151 31.57 4.54 32.89
N ILE A 152 30.90 4.58 31.73
CA ILE A 152 29.61 3.93 31.56
C ILE A 152 29.81 2.41 31.53
N GLY A 153 29.13 1.73 32.44
CA GLY A 153 29.35 0.33 32.76
C GLY A 153 30.42 0.09 33.83
N SER A 154 31.17 1.09 34.31
CA SER A 154 32.12 0.95 35.43
C SER A 154 31.42 0.78 36.78
N LEU A 155 32.16 0.21 37.75
CA LEU A 155 31.79 0.19 39.16
C LEU A 155 32.53 1.31 39.92
N ILE A 156 31.80 2.12 40.67
CA ILE A 156 32.34 3.19 41.54
C ILE A 156 31.96 2.98 43.01
N LYS A 157 32.71 3.60 43.93
CA LYS A 157 32.40 3.68 45.37
C LYS A 157 32.32 5.13 45.81
N TYR A 158 31.16 5.51 46.35
CA TYR A 158 31.00 6.73 47.12
C TYR A 158 31.51 6.53 48.56
N SER A 159 31.67 7.61 49.33
CA SER A 159 32.10 7.60 50.74
C SER A 159 31.24 6.77 51.71
N SER A 160 30.15 6.16 51.23
CA SER A 160 29.26 5.25 51.95
C SER A 160 29.68 3.77 51.88
N ASN A 161 30.79 3.45 51.19
CA ASN A 161 31.27 2.10 50.84
C ASN A 161 30.34 1.27 49.93
N ALA A 162 29.17 1.80 49.55
CA ALA A 162 28.30 1.14 48.58
C ALA A 162 28.95 1.13 47.19
N VAL A 163 28.90 -0.02 46.52
CA VAL A 163 29.30 -0.13 45.10
C VAL A 163 28.12 0.25 44.22
N HIS A 164 28.36 1.11 43.25
CA HIS A 164 27.37 1.52 42.27
C HIS A 164 27.84 1.21 40.85
N LEU A 165 26.90 0.83 39.98
CA LEU A 165 27.11 0.71 38.53
C LEU A 165 26.75 2.02 37.85
N CYS A 166 27.65 2.60 37.06
CA CYS A 166 27.38 3.77 36.23
C CYS A 166 26.56 3.38 34.99
N LEU A 167 25.36 3.95 34.84
CA LEU A 167 24.48 3.74 33.69
C LEU A 167 24.64 4.84 32.63
N THR A 168 24.89 6.07 33.07
CA THR A 168 25.17 7.24 32.22
C THR A 168 26.22 8.12 32.90
N THR A 169 26.70 9.16 32.22
CA THR A 169 27.69 10.10 32.80
C THR A 169 27.20 10.88 34.03
N ALA A 170 25.92 10.79 34.38
CA ALA A 170 25.31 11.52 35.50
C ALA A 170 24.41 10.62 36.37
N LYS A 171 24.52 9.29 36.23
CA LYS A 171 23.61 8.35 36.90
C LYS A 171 24.29 7.03 37.23
N SER A 172 24.22 6.67 38.51
CA SER A 172 24.66 5.39 39.05
C SER A 172 23.53 4.68 39.80
N VAL A 173 23.61 3.36 39.94
CA VAL A 173 22.68 2.56 40.76
C VAL A 173 23.47 1.68 41.73
N ALA A 174 23.12 1.74 43.01
CA ALA A 174 23.76 0.97 44.06
C ALA A 174 23.42 -0.53 43.96
N ALA A 175 24.38 -1.40 44.29
CA ALA A 175 24.19 -2.85 44.29
C ALA A 175 22.99 -3.28 45.16
N ALA A 176 22.79 -2.66 46.33
CA ALA A 176 21.75 -3.00 47.30
C ALA A 176 20.27 -2.83 46.83
N ALA A 177 20.02 -2.41 45.58
CA ALA A 177 18.71 -2.42 44.96
C ALA A 177 18.30 -3.86 44.54
N ILE A 178 17.88 -4.67 45.52
CA ILE A 178 17.47 -6.07 45.28
C ILE A 178 16.19 -6.12 44.44
N GLY A 179 16.30 -6.63 43.21
CA GLY A 179 15.17 -7.06 42.40
C GLY A 179 14.65 -6.06 41.36
N ASP A 180 15.33 -4.91 41.21
CA ASP A 180 15.11 -4.02 40.07
C ASP A 180 15.85 -4.54 38.82
N TYR A 181 15.29 -4.26 37.64
CA TYR A 181 16.04 -4.39 36.38
C TYR A 181 16.40 -3.01 35.84
N LEU A 182 17.61 -2.88 35.28
CA LEU A 182 18.13 -1.65 34.70
C LEU A 182 18.33 -1.81 33.20
N VAL A 183 18.17 -0.75 32.42
CA VAL A 183 18.46 -0.75 30.98
C VAL A 183 19.61 0.19 30.68
N VAL A 184 20.61 -0.29 29.95
CA VAL A 184 21.73 0.55 29.49
C VAL A 184 21.29 1.36 28.27
N ASP A 185 20.65 2.50 28.56
CA ASP A 185 20.16 3.45 27.56
C ASP A 185 21.29 4.34 27.02
N SER A 186 21.95 3.80 25.99
CA SER A 186 22.77 4.48 24.99
C SER A 186 23.80 5.53 25.44
N VAL A 187 25.08 5.12 25.52
CA VAL A 187 26.20 5.92 24.99
C VAL A 187 27.19 4.97 24.30
N THR A 188 27.91 5.44 23.28
CA THR A 188 28.99 4.72 22.58
C THR A 188 30.26 4.58 23.43
N ALA A 189 30.14 4.12 24.67
CA ALA A 189 31.26 3.79 25.53
C ALA A 189 31.97 2.56 24.96
N THR A 190 33.07 2.77 24.23
CA THR A 190 33.82 1.70 23.52
C THR A 190 34.40 0.63 24.46
N ASN A 191 34.38 0.90 25.77
CA ASN A 191 34.92 0.04 26.81
C ASN A 191 33.83 -0.53 27.75
N SER A 192 32.53 -0.23 27.53
CA SER A 192 31.46 -0.76 28.39
C SER A 192 31.41 -2.29 28.31
N PRO A 193 31.39 -3.01 29.46
CA PRO A 193 31.15 -4.45 29.49
C PRO A 193 29.73 -4.86 29.04
N PHE A 194 28.78 -3.91 29.11
CA PHE A 194 27.39 -4.13 28.74
C PHE A 194 27.12 -3.55 27.35
N ALA A 195 26.57 -4.37 26.46
CA ALA A 195 26.06 -3.90 25.17
C ALA A 195 24.82 -3.01 25.38
N GLN A 196 24.58 -2.10 24.43
CA GLN A 196 23.39 -1.27 24.40
C GLN A 196 22.11 -2.11 24.45
N ASN A 197 21.09 -1.63 25.16
CA ASN A 197 19.79 -2.29 25.35
C ASN A 197 19.83 -3.63 26.10
N ASN A 198 20.97 -3.99 26.71
CA ASN A 198 20.99 -5.10 27.68
C ASN A 198 20.17 -4.71 28.92
N LEU A 199 19.29 -5.62 29.35
CA LEU A 199 18.63 -5.59 30.64
C LEU A 199 19.59 -6.14 31.70
N ILE A 200 19.78 -5.44 32.81
CA ILE A 200 20.69 -5.82 33.91
C ILE A 200 19.89 -6.11 35.17
N ILE A 201 20.13 -7.28 35.78
CA ILE A 201 19.62 -7.64 37.12
C ILE A 201 20.62 -7.13 38.16
N THR A 202 20.11 -6.46 39.21
CA THR A 202 20.93 -6.01 40.34
C THR A 202 20.58 -6.69 41.65
N THR A 203 21.63 -7.03 42.40
CA THR A 203 21.59 -7.40 43.80
C THR A 203 22.83 -6.82 44.50
N ASP A 204 22.86 -6.89 45.82
CA ASP A 204 24.02 -6.56 46.64
C ASP A 204 25.27 -7.37 46.25
N GLU A 205 25.09 -8.54 45.63
CA GLU A 205 26.15 -9.46 45.22
C GLU A 205 26.52 -9.38 43.72
N TYR A 206 25.68 -8.84 42.83
CA TYR A 206 25.94 -8.88 41.38
C TYR A 206 25.19 -7.84 40.52
N PHE A 207 25.76 -7.53 39.34
CA PHE A 207 25.14 -6.79 38.23
C PHE A 207 25.30 -7.61 36.94
N ILE A 208 24.26 -8.33 36.50
CA ILE A 208 24.37 -9.27 35.37
C ILE A 208 23.39 -8.98 34.26
N VAL A 209 23.72 -9.31 33.01
CA VAL A 209 22.75 -9.25 31.90
C VAL A 209 21.70 -10.35 32.07
N ASP A 210 20.42 -10.00 31.98
CA ASP A 210 19.34 -10.99 31.90
C ASP A 210 19.33 -11.64 30.50
N LYS A 211 19.55 -12.95 30.45
CA LYS A 211 19.49 -13.81 29.25
C LYS A 211 18.22 -14.65 29.17
N LEU A 212 17.39 -14.61 30.21
CA LEU A 212 16.15 -15.37 30.35
C LEU A 212 14.92 -14.57 29.92
N LEU A 213 15.03 -13.24 29.86
CA LEU A 213 14.03 -12.36 29.24
C LEU A 213 14.42 -12.08 27.79
N ALA A 214 13.48 -12.32 26.86
CA ALA A 214 13.59 -11.81 25.49
C ALA A 214 13.49 -10.28 25.50
N ALA A 215 14.14 -9.62 24.54
CA ALA A 215 14.38 -8.18 24.57
C ALA A 215 13.11 -7.30 24.43
N ASP A 216 11.96 -7.89 24.11
CA ASP A 216 10.79 -7.18 23.58
C ASP A 216 9.67 -6.90 24.62
N ASP A 217 9.83 -7.35 25.88
CA ASP A 217 8.73 -7.62 26.82
C ASP A 217 8.73 -6.76 28.13
N TYR A 218 9.42 -5.61 28.19
CA TYR A 218 9.53 -4.80 29.42
C TYR A 218 9.19 -3.31 29.25
N CYS A 219 8.53 -2.74 30.26
CA CYS A 219 8.23 -1.30 30.35
C CYS A 219 9.33 -0.58 31.13
N VAL A 220 9.90 0.48 30.55
CA VAL A 220 10.92 1.32 31.19
C VAL A 220 10.29 2.64 31.62
N ASP A 221 10.53 3.08 32.86
CA ASP A 221 10.20 4.45 33.27
C ASP A 221 11.14 5.46 32.59
N ASN A 222 10.58 6.50 31.98
CA ASN A 222 11.34 7.49 31.21
C ASN A 222 12.30 8.31 32.08
N ASP A 223 11.98 8.55 33.35
CA ASP A 223 12.81 9.39 34.23
C ASP A 223 13.87 8.57 34.97
N SER A 224 13.51 7.42 35.53
CA SER A 224 14.45 6.56 36.27
C SER A 224 15.26 5.62 35.37
N LYS A 225 14.74 5.18 34.22
CA LYS A 225 15.28 4.06 33.42
C LYS A 225 15.40 2.74 34.23
N ILE A 226 14.69 2.67 35.35
CA ILE A 226 14.57 1.49 36.22
C ILE A 226 13.25 0.81 35.90
N VAL A 227 13.30 -0.49 35.67
CA VAL A 227 12.12 -1.37 35.56
C VAL A 227 11.87 -1.92 36.96
N THR A 228 11.04 -1.24 37.74
CA THR A 228 10.76 -1.54 39.16
C THR A 228 9.84 -2.75 39.37
N GLY A 229 10.05 -3.82 38.57
CA GLY A 229 9.34 -5.09 38.63
C GLY A 229 8.37 -5.37 37.48
N ARG A 230 7.99 -6.66 37.34
CA ARG A 230 6.89 -7.08 36.46
C ARG A 230 5.57 -6.51 36.98
N LYS A 231 4.88 -5.69 36.19
CA LYS A 231 3.42 -5.59 36.30
C LYS A 231 2.85 -6.96 35.91
N THR A 232 2.45 -7.75 36.91
CA THR A 232 1.74 -9.02 36.67
C THR A 232 0.36 -8.71 36.07
N ASN A 233 0.18 -9.05 34.78
CA ASN A 233 -1.06 -8.93 34.00
C ASN A 233 -2.35 -9.09 34.82
N TYR A 234 -2.91 -7.97 35.28
CA TYR A 234 -4.29 -7.87 35.73
C TYR A 234 -5.14 -7.39 34.55
N CYS A 235 -5.58 -8.34 33.73
CA CYS A 235 -6.93 -8.21 33.19
C CYS A 235 -7.82 -8.68 34.33
N ASP A 236 -8.68 -7.82 34.90
CA ASP A 236 -9.73 -8.36 35.78
C ASP A 236 -10.73 -9.10 34.89
N ASN A 237 -10.73 -10.43 35.03
CA ASN A 237 -11.67 -11.35 34.37
C ASN A 237 -13.16 -10.99 34.57
N ARG A 238 -13.49 -9.98 35.40
CA ARG A 238 -14.84 -9.50 35.70
C ARG A 238 -15.23 -8.20 35.01
N THR A 239 -14.28 -7.34 34.61
CA THR A 239 -14.60 -6.01 34.03
C THR A 239 -14.20 -5.86 32.57
N ASN A 240 -13.31 -6.71 32.05
CA ASN A 240 -12.72 -6.57 30.71
C ASN A 240 -11.86 -5.30 30.53
N ASP A 241 -11.57 -4.56 31.60
CA ASP A 241 -10.56 -3.52 31.59
C ASP A 241 -9.17 -4.19 31.60
N CYS A 242 -8.43 -4.01 30.51
CA CYS A 242 -7.00 -4.28 30.46
C CYS A 242 -6.27 -2.98 30.78
N ASP A 243 -5.43 -2.97 31.81
CA ASP A 243 -4.50 -1.86 32.03
C ASP A 243 -3.60 -1.67 30.80
N ASP A 244 -3.29 -0.41 30.47
CA ASP A 244 -2.51 -0.06 29.28
C ASP A 244 -1.10 -0.68 29.24
N TYR A 245 -0.69 -1.11 28.04
CA TYR A 245 0.69 -1.53 27.76
C TYR A 245 1.50 -0.35 27.21
N MET A 246 2.83 -0.43 27.30
CA MET A 246 3.74 0.53 26.67
C MET A 246 4.63 -0.20 25.65
N LYS A 247 4.58 0.24 24.39
CA LYS A 247 5.50 -0.22 23.33
C LYS A 247 6.60 0.82 23.14
N CYS A 248 7.85 0.43 23.27
CA CYS A 248 9.01 1.30 23.09
C CYS A 248 9.69 1.00 21.75
N GLU A 249 9.76 1.99 20.86
CA GLU A 249 10.53 1.95 19.62
C GLU A 249 11.46 3.18 19.58
N ASP A 250 12.71 2.98 19.15
CA ASP A 250 13.74 4.04 19.06
C ASP A 250 13.89 4.92 20.32
N GLY A 251 13.75 4.30 21.50
CA GLY A 251 13.85 4.98 22.81
C GLY A 251 12.60 5.78 23.23
N ALA A 252 11.53 5.77 22.43
CA ALA A 252 10.26 6.42 22.73
C ALA A 252 9.17 5.38 23.05
N CYS A 253 8.63 5.41 24.27
CA CYS A 253 7.55 4.53 24.70
C CYS A 253 6.17 5.18 24.47
N THR A 254 5.27 4.45 23.82
CA THR A 254 3.89 4.87 23.52
C THR A 254 2.86 3.93 24.13
N THR A 255 1.74 4.49 24.61
CA THR A 255 0.67 3.72 25.26
C THR A 255 -0.14 2.96 24.21
N VAL A 256 -0.32 1.66 24.39
CA VAL A 256 -1.09 0.78 23.51
C VAL A 256 -2.11 -0.02 24.32
N THR A 257 -3.39 0.24 24.04
CA THR A 257 -4.53 -0.47 24.63
C THR A 257 -4.90 -1.67 23.74
N ILE A 258 -4.03 -2.69 23.70
CA ILE A 258 -4.26 -3.92 22.93
C ILE A 258 -4.04 -5.12 23.87
N ASP A 259 -5.00 -6.04 23.95
CA ASP A 259 -4.90 -7.25 24.77
C ASP A 259 -3.93 -8.28 24.13
N PRO A 260 -2.74 -8.55 24.70
CA PRO A 260 -1.79 -9.50 24.17
C PRO A 260 -2.19 -10.97 24.44
N ARG A 261 -3.32 -11.22 25.13
CA ARG A 261 -3.92 -12.55 25.29
C ARG A 261 -5.11 -12.79 24.38
N SER A 262 -5.40 -11.89 23.45
CA SER A 262 -6.15 -12.25 22.25
C SER A 262 -5.29 -13.16 21.36
N THR A 263 -5.26 -14.45 21.71
CA THR A 263 -4.82 -15.52 20.81
C THR A 263 -5.90 -15.81 19.77
N GLU A 264 -6.42 -14.76 19.11
CA GLU A 264 -6.80 -14.91 17.73
C GLU A 264 -5.50 -15.25 16.98
N GLU A 265 -5.31 -16.53 16.65
CA GLU A 265 -4.43 -16.91 15.55
C GLU A 265 -4.76 -15.97 14.37
N PRO A 266 -3.76 -15.43 13.65
CA PRO A 266 -3.98 -14.44 12.59
C PRO A 266 -5.08 -14.95 11.68
N GLY A 267 -6.23 -14.27 11.73
CA GLY A 267 -7.49 -14.87 11.32
C GLY A 267 -7.39 -15.20 9.85
N GLU A 268 -7.72 -16.42 9.45
CA GLU A 268 -7.78 -16.76 8.03
C GLU A 268 -8.66 -15.72 7.33
N CYS A 269 -8.05 -14.92 6.44
CA CYS A 269 -8.72 -13.84 5.73
C CYS A 269 -10.06 -14.36 5.20
N ASN A 270 -11.16 -13.70 5.54
CA ASN A 270 -12.46 -14.00 4.95
C ASN A 270 -13.12 -12.68 4.60
N PRO A 271 -13.06 -12.23 3.34
CA PRO A 271 -13.52 -10.90 2.97
C PRO A 271 -15.05 -10.69 3.13
N ALA A 272 -15.81 -11.75 3.42
CA ALA A 272 -17.24 -11.67 3.75
C ALA A 272 -17.54 -11.53 5.24
N THR A 273 -16.63 -11.90 6.15
CA THR A 273 -16.89 -11.95 7.61
C THR A 273 -15.76 -11.42 8.49
N ASN A 274 -14.52 -11.47 8.03
CA ASN A 274 -13.33 -10.99 8.72
C ASN A 274 -12.29 -10.49 7.69
N ALA A 275 -12.29 -9.19 7.41
CA ALA A 275 -11.34 -8.54 6.50
C ALA A 275 -9.91 -8.46 7.07
N LYS A 276 -9.73 -8.76 8.37
CA LYS A 276 -8.42 -8.84 9.02
C LYS A 276 -7.51 -9.80 8.26
N ASP A 277 -6.28 -9.36 8.02
CA ASP A 277 -5.23 -10.10 7.30
C ASP A 277 -5.52 -10.43 5.82
N CYS A 278 -6.61 -9.92 5.24
CA CYS A 278 -6.77 -9.91 3.78
C CYS A 278 -5.77 -8.94 3.13
N ASN A 279 -5.12 -9.37 2.06
CA ASN A 279 -4.28 -8.48 1.24
C ASN A 279 -5.17 -7.53 0.43
N GLU A 280 -4.63 -6.39 0.02
CA GLU A 280 -5.33 -5.48 -0.88
C GLU A 280 -5.59 -6.16 -2.24
N GLY A 281 -6.82 -6.04 -2.75
CA GLY A 281 -7.22 -6.55 -4.07
C GLY A 281 -8.56 -7.27 -4.08
N TYR A 282 -8.78 -8.12 -5.10
CA TYR A 282 -10.08 -8.76 -5.35
C TYR A 282 -10.10 -10.24 -4.98
N TYR A 283 -11.17 -10.66 -4.34
CA TYR A 283 -11.40 -12.03 -3.89
C TYR A 283 -12.71 -12.59 -4.47
N ILE A 284 -12.73 -13.89 -4.79
CA ILE A 284 -13.92 -14.58 -5.29
C ILE A 284 -14.37 -15.67 -4.31
N LEU A 285 -15.60 -15.52 -3.82
CA LEU A 285 -16.24 -16.44 -2.86
C LEU A 285 -17.49 -17.06 -3.50
N ASP A 286 -17.74 -18.33 -3.21
CA ASP A 286 -18.97 -18.99 -3.63
C ASP A 286 -20.20 -18.44 -2.88
N ASN A 287 -21.40 -18.91 -3.23
CA ASN A 287 -22.64 -18.49 -2.55
C ASN A 287 -22.71 -18.88 -1.07
N SER A 288 -21.83 -19.77 -0.60
CA SER A 288 -21.66 -20.16 0.80
C SER A 288 -20.69 -19.24 1.56
N ASN A 289 -20.17 -18.19 0.92
CA ASN A 289 -19.07 -17.33 1.42
C ASN A 289 -17.77 -18.11 1.71
N THR A 290 -17.47 -19.14 0.92
CA THR A 290 -16.21 -19.89 0.98
C THR A 290 -15.33 -19.59 -0.24
N PHE A 291 -14.01 -19.65 -0.11
CA PHE A 291 -13.11 -19.41 -1.25
C PHE A 291 -13.35 -20.41 -2.37
N VAL A 292 -13.44 -19.89 -3.60
CA VAL A 292 -13.50 -20.75 -4.78
C VAL A 292 -12.10 -21.33 -5.00
N THR A 293 -11.95 -22.65 -4.87
CA THR A 293 -10.66 -23.36 -4.99
C THR A 293 -10.43 -24.02 -6.35
N ALA A 294 -11.45 -24.01 -7.23
CA ALA A 294 -11.39 -24.59 -8.57
C ALA A 294 -12.19 -23.76 -9.58
N VAL A 295 -11.85 -23.88 -10.87
CA VAL A 295 -12.63 -23.24 -11.94
C VAL A 295 -14.02 -23.83 -12.02
N SER A 296 -15.04 -22.96 -12.00
CA SER A 296 -16.44 -23.33 -12.19
C SER A 296 -17.18 -22.22 -12.94
N ASP A 297 -17.61 -22.54 -14.16
CA ASP A 297 -18.50 -21.66 -14.95
C ASP A 297 -19.96 -21.71 -14.49
N ALA A 298 -20.31 -22.63 -13.58
CA ALA A 298 -21.70 -22.95 -13.23
C ALA A 298 -22.26 -22.12 -12.06
N ASN A 299 -21.40 -21.48 -11.28
CA ASN A 299 -21.80 -20.74 -10.08
C ASN A 299 -21.60 -19.24 -10.30
N ILE A 300 -22.65 -18.45 -10.07
CA ILE A 300 -22.52 -17.01 -9.81
C ILE A 300 -21.80 -16.88 -8.48
N ASN A 301 -20.58 -16.36 -8.48
CA ASN A 301 -19.79 -16.15 -7.27
C ASN A 301 -19.87 -14.67 -6.86
N LYS A 302 -19.70 -14.40 -5.56
CA LYS A 302 -19.53 -13.04 -5.05
C LYS A 302 -18.09 -12.61 -5.25
N VAL A 303 -17.91 -11.31 -5.49
CA VAL A 303 -16.60 -10.69 -5.55
C VAL A 303 -16.50 -9.59 -4.49
N TYR A 304 -15.45 -9.69 -3.69
CA TYR A 304 -15.12 -8.71 -2.67
C TYR A 304 -13.88 -7.93 -3.10
N HIS A 305 -13.86 -6.63 -2.85
CA HIS A 305 -12.69 -5.78 -2.98
C HIS A 305 -12.22 -5.35 -1.59
N CYS A 306 -10.99 -5.72 -1.23
CA CYS A 306 -10.34 -5.29 0.00
C CYS A 306 -9.41 -4.11 -0.31
N GLN A 307 -9.70 -2.94 0.27
CA GLN A 307 -8.91 -1.72 0.08
C GLN A 307 -7.66 -1.69 0.98
N ASP A 308 -7.75 -2.38 2.11
CA ASP A 308 -6.68 -2.55 3.09
C ASP A 308 -6.92 -3.84 3.89
N LYS A 309 -6.07 -4.10 4.89
CA LYS A 309 -6.16 -5.27 5.78
C LYS A 309 -7.31 -5.20 6.80
N THR A 310 -8.24 -4.27 6.66
CA THR A 310 -9.31 -4.01 7.64
C THR A 310 -10.69 -3.88 7.00
N SER A 311 -10.78 -3.63 5.70
CA SER A 311 -12.03 -3.35 5.00
C SER A 311 -12.12 -4.09 3.66
N CYS A 312 -13.17 -4.91 3.53
CA CYS A 312 -13.55 -5.59 2.30
C CYS A 312 -15.03 -5.30 1.99
N THR A 313 -15.35 -5.00 0.74
CA THR A 313 -16.71 -4.66 0.29
C THR A 313 -17.16 -5.60 -0.83
N ASP A 314 -18.39 -6.11 -0.78
CA ASP A 314 -19.00 -6.84 -1.90
C ASP A 314 -19.23 -5.88 -3.08
N VAL A 315 -18.53 -6.12 -4.19
CA VAL A 315 -18.58 -5.31 -5.41
C VAL A 315 -19.22 -6.07 -6.58
N THR A 316 -19.84 -7.23 -6.33
CA THR A 316 -20.42 -8.10 -7.37
C THR A 316 -21.39 -7.36 -8.30
N SER A 317 -22.18 -6.44 -7.75
CA SER A 317 -23.19 -5.65 -8.46
C SER A 317 -22.66 -4.34 -9.09
N SER A 318 -21.39 -3.99 -8.90
CA SER A 318 -20.82 -2.72 -9.39
C SER A 318 -19.62 -2.90 -10.32
N ILE A 319 -19.03 -4.11 -10.39
CA ILE A 319 -17.81 -4.35 -11.15
C ILE A 319 -18.04 -5.20 -12.41
N VAL A 320 -17.37 -4.81 -13.49
CA VAL A 320 -17.34 -5.52 -14.78
C VAL A 320 -15.89 -5.53 -15.27
N GLY A 321 -15.36 -6.69 -15.67
CA GLY A 321 -13.98 -6.80 -16.12
C GLY A 321 -13.27 -8.09 -15.74
N TYR A 322 -11.95 -8.08 -15.88
CA TYR A 322 -11.04 -9.10 -15.39
C TYR A 322 -10.31 -8.56 -14.16
N LEU A 323 -10.42 -9.24 -13.03
CA LEU A 323 -9.83 -8.83 -11.76
C LEU A 323 -8.75 -9.82 -11.38
N LYS A 324 -7.59 -9.35 -10.95
CA LYS A 324 -6.56 -10.24 -10.43
C LYS A 324 -6.98 -10.75 -9.06
N ASN A 325 -6.88 -12.07 -8.86
CA ASN A 325 -7.23 -12.69 -7.58
C ASN A 325 -6.14 -12.40 -6.52
N ALA A 326 -6.54 -11.84 -5.38
CA ALA A 326 -5.69 -11.53 -4.23
C ALA A 326 -5.58 -12.69 -3.23
N ASP A 327 -6.34 -13.76 -3.41
CA ASP A 327 -6.19 -15.02 -2.66
C ASP A 327 -4.87 -15.69 -3.03
N THR A 328 -3.82 -15.45 -2.26
CA THR A 328 -2.48 -16.02 -2.47
C THR A 328 -2.43 -17.54 -2.38
N THR A 329 -3.42 -18.18 -1.73
CA THR A 329 -3.52 -19.63 -1.62
C THR A 329 -4.01 -20.24 -2.94
N ASN A 330 -5.01 -19.59 -3.58
CA ASN A 330 -5.62 -20.08 -4.82
C ASN A 330 -5.15 -19.36 -6.09
N ALA A 331 -4.36 -18.28 -6.01
CA ALA A 331 -3.94 -17.44 -7.16
C ALA A 331 -3.17 -18.19 -8.26
N SER A 332 -2.53 -19.32 -7.97
CA SER A 332 -1.89 -20.18 -8.98
C SER A 332 -2.91 -21.01 -9.78
N THR A 333 -4.04 -21.37 -9.17
CA THR A 333 -5.15 -22.13 -9.77
C THR A 333 -6.22 -21.23 -10.36
N ILE A 334 -6.41 -20.03 -9.79
CA ILE A 334 -7.36 -19.01 -10.21
C ILE A 334 -6.65 -17.65 -10.13
N PRO A 335 -5.78 -17.31 -11.09
CA PRO A 335 -5.13 -16.00 -11.13
C PRO A 335 -6.09 -14.86 -11.45
N TYR A 336 -7.23 -15.14 -12.10
CA TYR A 336 -8.18 -14.12 -12.53
C TYR A 336 -9.64 -14.47 -12.23
N ILE A 337 -10.42 -13.41 -12.04
CA ILE A 337 -11.87 -13.40 -11.87
C ILE A 337 -12.44 -12.62 -13.06
N LYS A 338 -13.49 -13.13 -13.71
CA LYS A 338 -14.20 -12.44 -14.79
C LYS A 338 -15.59 -12.06 -14.33
N CYS A 339 -15.88 -10.77 -14.23
CA CYS A 339 -17.21 -10.23 -13.94
C CYS A 339 -17.85 -9.65 -15.20
N THR A 340 -19.14 -9.93 -15.39
CA THR A 340 -19.92 -9.57 -16.57
C THR A 340 -20.91 -8.43 -16.27
N HIS A 341 -21.44 -7.77 -17.31
CA HIS A 341 -22.52 -6.77 -17.17
C HIS A 341 -23.80 -7.31 -16.52
N ALA A 342 -23.99 -8.63 -16.48
CA ALA A 342 -25.10 -9.28 -15.78
C ALA A 342 -24.79 -9.52 -14.28
N HIS A 343 -23.69 -8.96 -13.76
CA HIS A 343 -23.18 -9.16 -12.40
C HIS A 343 -22.89 -10.62 -12.06
N GLN A 344 -22.59 -11.42 -13.08
CA GLN A 344 -22.14 -12.80 -12.93
C GLN A 344 -20.61 -12.80 -12.95
N CYS A 345 -19.99 -13.31 -11.89
CA CYS A 345 -18.54 -13.44 -11.77
C CYS A 345 -18.09 -14.90 -11.69
N SER A 346 -17.12 -15.30 -12.53
CA SER A 346 -16.54 -16.65 -12.56
C SER A 346 -15.01 -16.64 -12.41
N SER A 347 -14.46 -17.77 -11.97
CA SER A 347 -13.01 -17.99 -11.83
C SER A 347 -12.37 -18.42 -13.15
N ILE A 348 -11.14 -17.98 -13.40
CA ILE A 348 -10.34 -18.36 -14.59
C ILE A 348 -8.98 -18.89 -14.13
N ALA A 349 -8.67 -20.16 -14.47
CA ALA A 349 -7.34 -20.74 -14.28
C ALA A 349 -6.34 -20.29 -15.35
N GLN A 350 -6.70 -20.52 -16.60
CA GLN A 350 -5.88 -20.18 -17.77
C GLN A 350 -6.82 -19.89 -18.94
N PRO A 351 -6.56 -18.85 -19.76
CA PRO A 351 -7.33 -18.60 -20.96
C PRO A 351 -7.06 -19.69 -22.00
N GLY A 352 -8.10 -20.16 -22.68
CA GLY A 352 -7.97 -21.17 -23.74
C GLY A 352 -7.28 -20.67 -25.02
N ALA A 353 -7.01 -19.37 -25.13
CA ALA A 353 -6.40 -18.73 -26.28
C ALA A 353 -5.02 -18.11 -25.94
N ASN A 354 -4.07 -18.28 -26.86
CA ASN A 354 -2.70 -17.76 -26.77
C ASN A 354 -2.43 -16.56 -27.70
N SER A 355 -3.44 -16.13 -28.47
CA SER A 355 -3.36 -15.03 -29.41
C SER A 355 -4.73 -14.39 -29.58
N CYS A 356 -4.76 -13.12 -29.96
CA CYS A 356 -6.02 -12.44 -30.26
C CYS A 356 -6.58 -12.91 -31.59
N SER A 357 -7.90 -12.98 -31.67
CA SER A 357 -8.65 -13.13 -32.91
C SER A 357 -9.65 -11.99 -33.04
N THR A 358 -10.15 -11.73 -34.24
CA THR A 358 -11.17 -10.69 -34.49
C THR A 358 -12.49 -10.92 -33.75
N SER A 359 -12.77 -12.14 -33.32
CA SER A 359 -13.90 -12.50 -32.45
C SER A 359 -13.54 -12.53 -30.96
N GLY A 360 -12.27 -12.27 -30.62
CA GLY A 360 -11.68 -12.40 -29.29
C GLY A 360 -11.18 -11.08 -28.69
N SER A 361 -11.37 -9.94 -29.35
CA SER A 361 -11.15 -8.64 -28.70
C SER A 361 -12.10 -8.47 -27.52
N GLY A 362 -11.54 -7.98 -26.41
CA GLY A 362 -12.16 -8.03 -25.09
C GLY A 362 -11.92 -9.32 -24.30
N SER A 363 -11.29 -10.35 -24.88
CA SER A 363 -10.92 -11.58 -24.16
C SER A 363 -9.53 -11.48 -23.51
N LEU A 364 -9.40 -12.14 -22.36
CA LEU A 364 -8.11 -12.48 -21.76
C LEU A 364 -7.42 -13.57 -22.59
N ILE A 365 -6.11 -13.44 -22.81
CA ILE A 365 -5.25 -14.44 -23.45
C ILE A 365 -3.99 -14.67 -22.60
N TYR A 366 -3.31 -15.79 -22.81
CA TYR A 366 -2.04 -16.10 -22.14
C TYR A 366 -0.97 -16.54 -23.13
N ASN A 367 0.09 -15.75 -23.23
CA ASN A 367 1.31 -16.06 -23.98
C ASN A 367 2.50 -15.51 -23.19
N GLU A 368 3.07 -16.36 -22.32
CA GLU A 368 4.08 -16.04 -21.28
C GLU A 368 3.61 -15.07 -20.19
N LYS A 369 2.76 -14.10 -20.54
CA LYS A 369 2.03 -13.19 -19.66
C LYS A 369 0.54 -13.20 -19.97
N TYR A 370 -0.25 -12.73 -19.02
CA TYR A 370 -1.67 -12.41 -19.17
C TYR A 370 -1.86 -11.10 -19.93
N LYS A 371 -2.66 -11.13 -20.99
CA LYS A 371 -2.92 -9.97 -21.85
C LYS A 371 -4.41 -9.85 -22.16
N LEU A 372 -4.91 -8.61 -22.25
CA LEU A 372 -6.25 -8.31 -22.74
C LEU A 372 -6.18 -8.00 -24.24
N CYS A 373 -6.98 -8.67 -25.06
CA CYS A 373 -7.12 -8.33 -26.48
C CYS A 373 -7.93 -7.05 -26.67
N ILE A 374 -7.45 -6.13 -27.51
CA ILE A 374 -8.07 -4.80 -27.71
C ILE A 374 -8.96 -4.76 -28.95
N ASP A 375 -8.41 -5.09 -30.12
CA ASP A 375 -9.10 -5.05 -31.43
C ASP A 375 -9.05 -6.37 -32.21
N GLY A 376 -8.56 -7.43 -31.57
CA GLY A 376 -8.46 -8.77 -32.15
C GLY A 376 -7.16 -9.02 -32.89
N THR A 377 -6.30 -8.01 -33.02
CA THR A 377 -4.89 -8.12 -33.44
C THR A 377 -3.94 -7.64 -32.35
N ASN A 378 -4.28 -6.55 -31.67
CA ASN A 378 -3.51 -5.94 -30.60
C ASN A 378 -3.92 -6.47 -29.22
N SER A 379 -2.96 -6.50 -28.28
CA SER A 379 -3.16 -6.89 -26.88
C SER A 379 -2.32 -6.04 -25.94
N VAL A 380 -2.83 -5.75 -24.74
CA VAL A 380 -2.08 -5.11 -23.64
C VAL A 380 -1.77 -6.10 -22.52
N GLU A 381 -0.59 -6.00 -21.92
CA GLU A 381 -0.22 -6.78 -20.73
C GLU A 381 -0.89 -6.20 -19.48
N LEU A 382 -1.54 -7.07 -18.68
CA LEU A 382 -2.38 -6.60 -17.57
C LEU A 382 -1.61 -5.93 -16.42
N ASP A 383 -0.29 -6.05 -16.38
CA ASP A 383 0.59 -5.40 -15.40
C ASP A 383 0.94 -3.93 -15.73
N SER A 384 0.30 -3.33 -16.75
CA SER A 384 0.56 -1.95 -17.18
C SER A 384 -0.58 -0.99 -16.85
N ALA A 385 -0.31 -0.01 -15.98
CA ALA A 385 -1.27 1.03 -15.59
C ALA A 385 -1.63 1.96 -16.78
N THR A 386 -2.78 1.72 -17.41
CA THR A 386 -3.16 2.29 -18.72
C THR A 386 -4.68 2.28 -18.92
N SER A 387 -5.20 2.84 -20.02
CA SER A 387 -6.63 2.75 -20.37
C SER A 387 -6.86 2.69 -21.88
N TYR A 388 -7.85 1.91 -22.32
CA TYR A 388 -8.10 1.58 -23.72
C TYR A 388 -9.58 1.64 -24.08
N LEU A 389 -9.85 1.91 -25.36
CA LEU A 389 -11.15 1.66 -25.98
C LEU A 389 -11.20 0.24 -26.56
N VAL A 390 -12.10 -0.59 -26.05
CA VAL A 390 -12.39 -1.94 -26.55
C VAL A 390 -13.77 -1.91 -27.22
N SER A 391 -13.95 -2.60 -28.36
CA SER A 391 -15.25 -2.61 -29.06
C SER A 391 -16.36 -3.17 -28.17
N ALA A 392 -17.48 -2.44 -28.13
CA ALA A 392 -18.61 -2.70 -27.25
C ALA A 392 -19.69 -3.52 -27.95
N HIS A 393 -19.82 -4.78 -27.56
CA HIS A 393 -21.08 -5.51 -27.73
C HIS A 393 -21.27 -6.51 -26.58
N THR A 394 -22.45 -6.47 -25.96
CA THR A 394 -22.69 -7.02 -24.61
C THR A 394 -23.57 -8.29 -24.58
N THR A 395 -23.89 -8.88 -25.73
CA THR A 395 -24.96 -9.89 -25.85
C THR A 395 -24.74 -11.15 -25.03
N ASP A 396 -23.49 -11.57 -24.79
CA ASP A 396 -23.16 -12.82 -24.09
C ASP A 396 -22.17 -12.60 -22.92
N GLY A 397 -22.28 -11.45 -22.24
CA GLY A 397 -21.64 -11.16 -20.94
C GLY A 397 -20.12 -10.96 -20.95
N THR A 398 -19.40 -11.47 -21.95
CA THR A 398 -18.01 -11.09 -22.24
C THR A 398 -17.98 -9.71 -22.89
N PHE A 399 -16.86 -9.00 -22.83
CA PHE A 399 -16.57 -7.96 -23.82
C PHE A 399 -16.49 -8.66 -25.19
N ILE A 400 -17.58 -8.65 -25.97
CA ILE A 400 -17.58 -9.22 -27.33
C ILE A 400 -17.43 -8.06 -28.30
N ALA A 401 -16.21 -7.89 -28.79
CA ALA A 401 -15.99 -7.03 -29.93
C ALA A 401 -16.75 -7.54 -31.16
N SER A 402 -17.61 -6.69 -31.71
CA SER A 402 -18.05 -6.85 -33.09
C SER A 402 -17.28 -5.88 -33.95
N THR A 403 -16.51 -6.39 -34.91
CA THR A 403 -15.81 -5.57 -35.91
C THR A 403 -16.75 -4.79 -36.85
N SER A 404 -18.07 -4.93 -36.70
CA SER A 404 -19.11 -4.34 -37.54
C SER A 404 -19.73 -3.04 -37.00
N LYS A 405 -19.33 -2.55 -35.82
CA LYS A 405 -19.96 -1.38 -35.18
C LYS A 405 -18.98 -0.39 -34.56
N SER A 406 -19.44 0.86 -34.49
CA SER A 406 -18.75 2.08 -34.12
C SER A 406 -18.56 2.30 -32.62
N ASP A 407 -19.02 1.36 -31.81
CA ASP A 407 -19.32 1.57 -30.39
C ASP A 407 -18.22 0.89 -29.56
N PHE A 408 -17.68 1.60 -28.56
CA PHE A 408 -16.55 1.18 -27.73
C PHE A 408 -16.85 1.35 -26.23
N VAL A 409 -16.06 0.74 -25.36
CA VAL A 409 -16.07 0.94 -23.90
C VAL A 409 -14.67 1.21 -23.40
N ILE A 410 -14.53 2.01 -22.34
CA ILE A 410 -13.23 2.30 -21.72
C ILE A 410 -12.90 1.24 -20.67
N VAL A 411 -11.85 0.49 -20.94
CA VAL A 411 -11.27 -0.46 -19.99
C VAL A 411 -10.01 0.17 -19.39
N ALA A 412 -10.00 0.37 -18.08
CA ALA A 412 -8.82 0.76 -17.32
C ALA A 412 -8.06 -0.50 -16.90
N VAL A 413 -6.77 -0.56 -17.22
CA VAL A 413 -5.85 -1.59 -16.74
C VAL A 413 -5.06 -0.98 -15.58
N ASP A 414 -5.12 -1.58 -14.39
CA ASP A 414 -4.36 -1.11 -13.23
C ASP A 414 -2.93 -1.68 -13.22
N GLY A 415 -2.01 -1.02 -12.51
CA GLY A 415 -0.64 -1.51 -12.34
C GLY A 415 -0.51 -2.74 -11.42
N LYS A 416 -1.63 -3.31 -10.95
CA LYS A 416 -1.67 -4.49 -10.07
C LYS A 416 -2.03 -5.76 -10.85
N GLY A 417 -2.69 -5.63 -12.00
CA GLY A 417 -3.07 -6.72 -12.89
C GLY A 417 -4.54 -6.74 -13.32
N SER A 418 -5.40 -5.81 -12.90
CA SER A 418 -6.85 -5.85 -13.22
C SER A 418 -7.18 -5.01 -14.44
N ALA A 419 -8.21 -5.41 -15.20
CA ALA A 419 -8.81 -4.66 -16.29
C ALA A 419 -10.31 -4.46 -16.04
N THR A 420 -10.73 -3.25 -15.68
CA THR A 420 -12.11 -2.91 -15.29
C THR A 420 -12.78 -1.95 -16.26
N LEU A 421 -14.10 -2.09 -16.42
CA LEU A 421 -14.91 -1.07 -17.10
C LEU A 421 -14.99 0.18 -16.22
N THR A 422 -14.59 1.33 -16.76
CA THR A 422 -14.84 2.62 -16.10
C THR A 422 -16.25 3.10 -16.41
N THR A 423 -16.97 3.57 -15.40
CA THR A 423 -18.26 4.24 -15.58
C THR A 423 -18.02 5.61 -16.21
N GLN A 424 -18.87 6.00 -17.16
CA GLN A 424 -18.68 7.23 -17.94
C GLN A 424 -19.87 8.15 -17.73
N ALA A 425 -19.61 9.46 -17.60
CA ALA A 425 -20.66 10.45 -17.74
C ALA A 425 -21.03 10.59 -19.22
N SER A 426 -22.34 10.63 -19.51
CA SER A 426 -22.84 10.93 -20.85
C SER A 426 -22.39 12.34 -21.27
N GLY A 427 -21.96 12.49 -22.52
CA GLY A 427 -21.44 13.75 -23.07
C GLY A 427 -19.91 13.88 -23.04
N ASN A 428 -19.20 13.08 -22.22
CA ASN A 428 -17.74 13.12 -22.12
C ASN A 428 -17.04 12.85 -23.45
N TYR A 429 -15.93 13.58 -23.69
CA TYR A 429 -15.07 13.42 -24.85
C TYR A 429 -13.75 12.75 -24.48
N TYR A 430 -13.30 11.84 -25.35
CA TYR A 430 -12.09 11.04 -25.19
C TYR A 430 -11.32 11.03 -26.52
N ILE A 431 -9.99 10.99 -26.48
CA ILE A 431 -9.16 10.79 -27.67
C ILE A 431 -8.27 9.57 -27.49
N ALA A 432 -8.23 8.71 -28.52
CA ALA A 432 -7.43 7.51 -28.53
C ALA A 432 -6.53 7.44 -29.77
N ASP A 433 -5.33 6.87 -29.61
CA ASP A 433 -4.42 6.63 -30.72
C ASP A 433 -4.87 5.44 -31.61
N ALA A 434 -4.07 5.16 -32.64
CA ALA A 434 -4.35 4.06 -33.57
C ALA A 434 -4.41 2.67 -32.90
N SER A 435 -3.77 2.49 -31.74
CA SER A 435 -3.83 1.25 -30.93
C SER A 435 -4.99 1.22 -29.93
N LYS A 436 -5.87 2.24 -29.97
CA LYS A 436 -7.00 2.46 -29.06
C LYS A 436 -6.60 2.74 -27.60
N ALA A 437 -5.33 3.03 -27.32
CA ALA A 437 -4.93 3.57 -26.03
C ALA A 437 -5.44 5.01 -25.89
N LEU A 438 -6.04 5.35 -24.74
CA LEU A 438 -6.41 6.72 -24.43
C LEU A 438 -5.16 7.59 -24.27
N LEU A 439 -5.21 8.81 -24.80
CA LEU A 439 -4.11 9.77 -24.65
C LEU A 439 -4.30 10.57 -23.36
N THR A 440 -3.57 10.18 -22.32
CA THR A 440 -3.67 10.76 -20.96
C THR A 440 -2.47 11.63 -20.54
N ALA A 441 -1.30 11.46 -21.19
CA ALA A 441 -0.02 12.05 -20.78
C ALA A 441 0.69 12.88 -21.87
N VAL A 442 1.43 13.92 -21.45
CA VAL A 442 2.02 14.96 -22.32
C VAL A 442 3.07 14.44 -23.30
N ASP A 443 3.72 13.33 -22.99
CA ASP A 443 4.68 12.65 -23.87
C ASP A 443 4.07 12.29 -25.24
N LYS A 444 2.74 12.27 -25.34
CA LYS A 444 1.95 12.07 -26.56
C LYS A 444 1.21 13.34 -27.06
N ALA A 445 1.46 14.54 -26.55
CA ALA A 445 0.67 15.77 -26.82
C ALA A 445 0.78 16.40 -28.23
N GLU A 446 1.33 15.67 -29.21
CA GLU A 446 1.22 15.97 -30.65
C GLU A 446 0.73 14.73 -31.44
N THR A 447 0.27 13.69 -30.75
CA THR A 447 -0.26 12.47 -31.35
C THR A 447 -1.68 12.73 -31.83
N THR A 448 -1.90 12.66 -33.13
CA THR A 448 -3.24 12.64 -33.71
C THR A 448 -3.98 11.36 -33.30
N GLY A 449 -5.23 11.50 -32.90
CA GLY A 449 -6.09 10.39 -32.48
C GLY A 449 -7.50 10.51 -33.03
N THR A 450 -8.27 9.44 -32.87
CA THR A 450 -9.71 9.45 -33.14
C THR A 450 -10.42 10.02 -31.92
N LEU A 451 -11.31 11.00 -32.13
CA LEU A 451 -12.20 11.49 -31.09
C LEU A 451 -13.35 10.51 -30.87
N TYR A 452 -13.72 10.34 -29.62
CA TYR A 452 -14.83 9.53 -29.17
C TYR A 452 -15.70 10.35 -28.21
N LYS A 453 -17.02 10.22 -28.34
CA LYS A 453 -18.00 10.81 -27.43
C LYS A 453 -18.77 9.72 -26.70
N SER A 454 -18.91 9.84 -25.39
CA SER A 454 -19.68 8.90 -24.58
C SER A 454 -21.17 9.21 -24.57
N ASP A 455 -22.01 8.18 -24.67
CA ASP A 455 -23.44 8.26 -24.35
C ASP A 455 -23.75 7.93 -22.87
N GLY A 456 -22.73 7.57 -22.07
CA GLY A 456 -22.83 7.10 -20.68
C GLY A 456 -22.78 5.57 -20.51
N SER A 457 -22.84 4.83 -21.62
CA SER A 457 -22.73 3.37 -21.67
C SER A 457 -21.70 2.89 -22.70
N THR A 458 -21.55 3.61 -23.81
CA THR A 458 -20.57 3.36 -24.87
C THR A 458 -19.96 4.68 -25.36
N CYS A 459 -18.80 4.60 -26.00
CA CYS A 459 -18.14 5.68 -26.72
C CYS A 459 -18.30 5.44 -28.23
N VAL A 460 -18.90 6.39 -28.94
CA VAL A 460 -19.01 6.36 -30.41
C VAL A 460 -17.93 7.26 -31.00
N ALA A 461 -17.32 6.86 -32.12
CA ALA A 461 -16.36 7.70 -32.83
C ALA A 461 -17.06 8.98 -33.34
N ASP A 462 -16.63 10.14 -32.85
CA ASP A 462 -17.17 11.44 -33.25
C ASP A 462 -16.23 12.07 -34.27
N THR A 463 -16.62 12.00 -35.55
CA THR A 463 -15.86 12.55 -36.67
C THR A 463 -16.23 14.00 -36.99
N THR A 464 -17.11 14.65 -36.21
CA THR A 464 -17.79 15.90 -36.61
C THR A 464 -17.61 17.04 -35.62
N THR A 465 -17.42 16.77 -34.33
CA THR A 465 -17.17 17.81 -33.33
C THR A 465 -15.81 18.48 -33.60
N ILE A 466 -15.84 19.79 -33.79
CA ILE A 466 -14.69 20.69 -33.93
C ILE A 466 -14.67 21.56 -32.68
N GLY A 467 -13.57 21.58 -31.93
CA GLY A 467 -13.56 22.16 -30.60
C GLY A 467 -12.26 22.00 -29.82
N TYR A 468 -12.17 22.72 -28.69
CA TYR A 468 -11.27 22.41 -27.58
C TYR A 468 -12.12 21.68 -26.55
N LEU A 469 -12.02 20.36 -26.52
CA LEU A 469 -12.90 19.49 -25.74
C LEU A 469 -12.16 19.05 -24.49
N LYS A 470 -12.83 19.01 -23.34
CA LYS A 470 -12.21 18.50 -22.11
C LYS A 470 -11.93 17.01 -22.29
N ASN A 471 -10.69 16.60 -22.08
CA ASN A 471 -10.27 15.21 -22.19
C ASN A 471 -10.68 14.44 -20.93
N ALA A 472 -11.81 13.73 -20.99
CA ALA A 472 -12.32 12.96 -19.86
C ALA A 472 -11.49 11.71 -19.53
N ALA A 473 -10.40 11.44 -20.28
CA ALA A 473 -9.43 10.40 -19.95
C ALA A 473 -8.36 10.84 -18.94
N SER A 474 -8.21 12.15 -18.69
CA SER A 474 -7.11 12.69 -17.88
C SER A 474 -7.62 13.47 -16.67
N ASP A 475 -7.33 12.93 -15.49
CA ASP A 475 -7.38 13.66 -14.20
C ASP A 475 -6.11 14.51 -13.99
N ASP A 476 -5.16 14.47 -14.93
CA ASP A 476 -3.89 15.20 -14.86
C ASP A 476 -4.01 16.58 -15.56
N ASP A 477 -3.62 17.63 -14.83
CA ASP A 477 -3.46 19.01 -15.30
C ASP A 477 -2.61 19.15 -16.57
N ASN A 478 -1.82 18.11 -16.89
CA ASN A 478 -0.92 18.05 -18.02
C ASN A 478 -1.61 17.85 -19.38
N VAL A 479 -2.67 17.01 -19.51
CA VAL A 479 -3.42 16.81 -20.79
C VAL A 479 -4.95 16.93 -20.63
N PRO A 480 -5.48 18.09 -20.20
CA PRO A 480 -6.91 18.23 -19.92
C PRO A 480 -7.76 18.56 -21.16
N TYR A 481 -7.17 18.77 -22.34
CA TYR A 481 -7.91 19.13 -23.56
C TYR A 481 -7.52 18.35 -24.81
N ILE A 482 -8.49 18.24 -25.71
CA ILE A 482 -8.41 17.69 -27.05
C ILE A 482 -8.65 18.85 -28.02
N GLU A 483 -7.70 19.14 -28.90
CA GLU A 483 -7.87 20.10 -30.00
C GLU A 483 -8.36 19.34 -31.24
N CYS A 484 -9.59 19.61 -31.66
CA CYS A 484 -10.22 19.06 -32.86
C CYS A 484 -10.39 20.15 -33.92
N SER A 485 -9.59 20.08 -34.98
CA SER A 485 -9.65 20.96 -36.15
C SER A 485 -10.42 20.32 -37.30
N ALA A 486 -11.06 21.14 -38.15
CA ALA A 486 -11.63 20.65 -39.40
C ALA A 486 -10.52 20.17 -40.36
N THR A 487 -10.71 18.97 -40.90
CA THR A 487 -10.04 18.46 -42.09
C THR A 487 -11.01 18.52 -43.26
N GLU A 488 -10.52 18.98 -44.42
CA GLU A 488 -11.31 18.96 -45.65
C GLU A 488 -11.45 17.52 -46.14
N THR A 489 -12.60 16.90 -45.84
CA THR A 489 -13.04 15.70 -46.55
C THR A 489 -14.46 15.92 -47.03
N GLN A 490 -14.68 15.91 -48.34
CA GLN A 490 -16.02 16.01 -48.92
C GLN A 490 -16.85 14.76 -48.59
N GLN A 491 -17.66 14.80 -47.53
CA GLN A 491 -18.83 13.94 -47.44
C GLN A 491 -20.06 14.68 -47.96
N THR A 492 -20.55 14.23 -49.12
CA THR A 492 -21.84 14.67 -49.66
C THR A 492 -22.94 13.82 -49.03
N ILE A 493 -23.53 14.32 -47.94
CA ILE A 493 -24.74 13.74 -47.35
C ILE A 493 -25.87 14.76 -47.56
N ASP A 494 -26.81 14.44 -48.45
CA ASP A 494 -28.08 15.15 -48.64
C ASP A 494 -28.02 16.69 -48.61
N ALA A 495 -27.08 17.26 -49.35
CA ALA A 495 -26.89 18.68 -49.65
C ALA A 495 -26.31 19.60 -48.53
N ASP A 496 -25.88 19.06 -47.39
CA ASP A 496 -24.99 19.78 -46.46
C ASP A 496 -23.64 19.03 -46.33
N THR A 497 -22.53 19.77 -46.40
CA THR A 497 -21.18 19.21 -46.18
C THR A 497 -20.84 19.29 -44.70
N VAL A 498 -20.42 18.17 -44.12
CA VAL A 498 -19.93 18.13 -42.74
C VAL A 498 -18.41 17.98 -42.77
N ASP A 499 -17.71 18.89 -42.10
CA ASP A 499 -16.27 18.80 -41.90
C ASP A 499 -15.93 17.53 -41.09
N THR A 500 -14.98 16.73 -41.57
CA THR A 500 -14.38 15.68 -40.73
C THR A 500 -13.39 16.31 -39.76
N ASN A 501 -13.33 15.89 -38.50
CA ASN A 501 -12.30 16.36 -37.59
C ASN A 501 -10.97 15.60 -37.76
N ALA A 502 -9.86 16.30 -37.47
CA ALA A 502 -8.65 15.67 -36.99
C ALA A 502 -8.38 16.23 -35.60
N CYS A 503 -8.18 15.32 -34.64
CA CYS A 503 -8.00 15.67 -33.25
C CYS A 503 -6.61 15.29 -32.76
N LYS A 504 -6.04 16.11 -31.88
CA LYS A 504 -4.86 15.78 -31.09
C LYS A 504 -5.10 16.10 -29.63
N ALA A 505 -4.48 15.33 -28.75
CA ALA A 505 -4.41 15.70 -27.34
C ALA A 505 -3.44 16.88 -27.21
N ILE A 506 -3.81 17.92 -26.45
CA ILE A 506 -2.93 19.10 -26.25
C ILE A 506 -2.51 19.21 -24.79
N ALA A 507 -1.24 19.58 -24.59
CA ALA A 507 -0.73 19.95 -23.28
C ALA A 507 -1.37 21.28 -22.82
N LYS A 508 -1.26 21.57 -21.51
CA LYS A 508 -1.62 22.87 -20.90
C LYS A 508 -1.11 24.04 -21.78
N PRO A 509 -1.99 24.77 -22.49
CA PRO A 509 -1.57 25.70 -23.53
C PRO A 509 -1.02 26.96 -22.88
N SER A 510 0.28 27.19 -23.10
CA SER A 510 0.99 28.41 -22.72
C SER A 510 1.34 29.17 -24.00
N GLY A 511 0.93 30.43 -24.07
CA GLY A 511 1.03 31.16 -25.34
C GLY A 511 0.52 32.59 -25.30
N THR A 512 0.64 33.24 -26.45
CA THR A 512 0.25 34.63 -26.67
C THR A 512 -1.27 34.80 -26.58
N LYS A 513 -1.72 35.94 -26.03
CA LYS A 513 -3.14 36.31 -25.91
C LYS A 513 -3.71 36.69 -27.28
N VAL A 514 -4.12 35.69 -28.06
CA VAL A 514 -4.68 35.86 -29.42
C VAL A 514 -6.13 35.39 -29.44
N VAL A 515 -6.99 36.09 -30.18
CA VAL A 515 -8.42 35.73 -30.33
C VAL A 515 -8.57 34.29 -30.82
N GLY A 516 -9.43 33.53 -30.17
CA GLY A 516 -9.70 32.12 -30.43
C GLY A 516 -8.66 31.14 -29.86
N ALA A 517 -7.56 31.61 -29.27
CA ALA A 517 -6.64 30.75 -28.55
C ALA A 517 -7.24 30.35 -27.18
N LEU A 518 -7.19 29.06 -26.88
CA LEU A 518 -7.26 28.56 -25.51
C LEU A 518 -5.89 28.81 -24.86
N ILE A 519 -5.86 29.47 -23.70
CA ILE A 519 -4.66 29.55 -22.85
C ILE A 519 -4.97 29.09 -21.43
N ASN A 520 -3.95 28.74 -20.66
CA ASN A 520 -4.04 28.63 -19.22
C ASN A 520 -3.35 29.84 -18.55
N ASP A 521 -4.13 30.65 -17.82
CA ASP A 521 -3.70 31.84 -17.08
C ASP A 521 -4.35 31.77 -15.69
N GLY A 522 -3.86 30.83 -14.87
CA GLY A 522 -4.51 30.35 -13.64
C GLY A 522 -5.63 29.34 -13.92
N ASP A 523 -6.54 29.72 -14.80
CA ASP A 523 -7.63 28.89 -15.33
C ASP A 523 -7.52 28.77 -16.85
N TYR A 524 -8.20 27.77 -17.42
CA TYR A 524 -8.40 27.65 -18.85
C TYR A 524 -9.34 28.76 -19.35
N LYS A 525 -8.89 29.54 -20.33
CA LYS A 525 -9.56 30.74 -20.82
C LYS A 525 -9.50 30.82 -22.35
N LEU A 526 -10.65 31.04 -22.98
CA LEU A 526 -10.74 31.33 -24.42
C LEU A 526 -10.74 32.84 -24.65
N TYR A 527 -9.80 33.36 -25.43
CA TYR A 527 -9.82 34.77 -25.83
C TYR A 527 -10.90 35.01 -26.90
N ILE A 528 -11.94 35.76 -26.58
CA ILE A 528 -13.05 36.07 -27.52
C ILE A 528 -12.79 37.37 -28.29
N ASN A 529 -11.87 38.20 -27.80
CA ASN A 529 -11.27 39.33 -28.50
C ASN A 529 -9.85 39.58 -27.96
N ASP A 530 -9.22 40.68 -28.37
CA ASP A 530 -7.85 41.08 -28.04
C ASP A 530 -7.60 41.38 -26.55
N SER A 531 -8.66 41.61 -25.79
CA SER A 531 -8.63 42.18 -24.44
C SER A 531 -9.45 41.39 -23.42
N SER A 532 -10.32 40.49 -23.89
CA SER A 532 -11.32 39.76 -23.10
C SER A 532 -11.22 38.26 -23.33
N ALA A 533 -11.18 37.50 -22.24
CA ALA A 533 -11.21 36.05 -22.27
C ALA A 533 -12.28 35.50 -21.32
N VAL A 534 -12.91 34.41 -21.73
CA VAL A 534 -13.97 33.74 -20.97
C VAL A 534 -13.37 32.49 -20.32
N ALA A 535 -13.60 32.31 -19.03
CA ALA A 535 -13.21 31.10 -18.33
C ALA A 535 -13.99 29.90 -18.85
N VAL A 536 -13.28 28.81 -19.11
CA VAL A 536 -13.84 27.55 -19.59
C VAL A 536 -14.61 26.86 -18.45
N GLY A 537 -15.80 26.35 -18.72
CA GLY A 537 -16.72 25.78 -17.71
C GLY A 537 -17.59 26.82 -16.99
N ALA A 538 -17.40 28.12 -17.23
CA ALA A 538 -18.28 29.16 -16.71
C ALA A 538 -19.58 29.24 -17.55
N SER A 539 -20.66 28.64 -17.03
CA SER A 539 -22.08 28.79 -17.46
C SER A 539 -22.34 28.81 -18.98
N ALA A 540 -22.96 27.74 -19.51
CA ALA A 540 -23.25 27.54 -20.93
C ALA A 540 -23.57 28.84 -21.72
N ALA A 541 -22.67 29.25 -22.61
CA ALA A 541 -22.72 30.53 -23.31
C ALA A 541 -22.13 30.46 -24.72
N LYS A 542 -22.67 31.28 -25.63
CA LYS A 542 -22.28 31.34 -27.05
C LYS A 542 -21.54 32.66 -27.32
N TYR A 543 -20.49 32.65 -28.15
CA TYR A 543 -19.66 33.81 -28.46
C TYR A 543 -19.26 33.87 -29.95
N LEU A 544 -18.99 35.08 -30.46
CA LEU A 544 -18.30 35.30 -31.73
C LEU A 544 -16.79 35.40 -31.53
N VAL A 545 -16.04 34.54 -32.23
CA VAL A 545 -14.57 34.51 -32.25
C VAL A 545 -14.09 34.87 -33.67
N ASP A 546 -13.04 35.69 -33.78
CA ASP A 546 -12.53 36.15 -35.09
C ASP A 546 -11.85 35.01 -35.85
N ALA A 547 -12.26 34.80 -37.10
CA ALA A 547 -11.77 33.71 -37.94
C ALA A 547 -10.36 33.94 -38.52
N HIS A 548 -9.81 35.16 -38.47
CA HIS A 548 -8.52 35.50 -39.09
C HIS A 548 -7.31 35.31 -38.15
N THR A 549 -7.54 35.35 -36.84
CA THR A 549 -6.46 35.43 -35.83
C THR A 549 -6.37 34.18 -34.94
N ALA A 550 -7.32 33.26 -35.04
CA ALA A 550 -7.43 32.04 -34.23
C ALA A 550 -6.68 30.83 -34.81
N SER A 551 -6.48 29.79 -33.99
CA SER A 551 -5.51 28.71 -34.26
C SER A 551 -6.02 27.24 -34.21
N ALA A 552 -7.26 26.84 -34.53
CA ALA A 552 -8.39 27.58 -35.10
C ALA A 552 -9.66 26.69 -35.14
N PHE A 553 -10.85 27.30 -35.11
CA PHE A 553 -12.07 26.66 -35.65
C PHE A 553 -12.35 27.25 -37.04
N VAL A 554 -12.28 26.38 -38.03
CA VAL A 554 -11.75 26.63 -39.40
C VAL A 554 -12.89 26.91 -40.43
N LYS A 555 -12.70 27.36 -41.69
CA LYS A 555 -11.49 27.39 -42.57
C LYS A 555 -11.46 28.53 -43.62
N THR A 556 -11.07 29.76 -43.23
CA THR A 556 -10.68 30.94 -44.08
C THR A 556 -11.72 31.84 -44.77
N ALA A 557 -11.66 33.13 -44.47
CA ALA A 557 -11.63 34.19 -45.47
C ALA A 557 -10.48 35.15 -45.10
N VAL A 558 -10.04 36.02 -46.03
CA VAL A 558 -8.74 36.72 -45.94
C VAL A 558 -8.89 38.25 -45.87
N GLU A 559 -10.10 38.77 -45.61
CA GLU A 559 -10.44 40.20 -45.62
C GLU A 559 -11.57 40.53 -44.61
N GLU A 560 -11.76 41.81 -44.28
CA GLU A 560 -12.40 42.30 -43.04
C GLU A 560 -13.78 41.69 -42.64
N GLY A 561 -13.82 41.22 -41.38
CA GLY A 561 -15.04 41.21 -40.55
C GLY A 561 -15.79 39.89 -40.38
N TYR A 562 -15.10 38.75 -40.25
CA TYR A 562 -15.71 37.42 -40.22
C TYR A 562 -15.48 36.65 -38.91
N TYR A 563 -16.56 36.05 -38.40
CA TYR A 563 -16.58 35.37 -37.10
C TYR A 563 -17.10 33.93 -37.18
N VAL A 564 -16.61 33.07 -36.29
CA VAL A 564 -17.20 31.76 -35.98
C VAL A 564 -17.97 31.83 -34.66
N VAL A 565 -19.09 31.11 -34.58
CA VAL A 565 -19.84 30.96 -33.33
C VAL A 565 -19.30 29.76 -32.58
N VAL A 566 -18.78 30.02 -31.39
CA VAL A 566 -18.38 28.98 -30.43
C VAL A 566 -19.40 28.90 -29.31
N GLU A 567 -19.62 27.70 -28.80
CA GLU A 567 -20.36 27.42 -27.59
C GLU A 567 -19.37 26.93 -26.53
N ILE A 568 -19.42 27.53 -25.34
CA ILE A 568 -18.67 27.09 -24.16
C ILE A 568 -19.70 26.47 -23.23
N ASP A 569 -19.59 25.16 -22.95
CA ASP A 569 -20.51 24.46 -22.05
C ASP A 569 -20.04 24.48 -20.58
N THR A 570 -20.83 23.85 -19.70
CA THR A 570 -20.54 23.77 -18.26
C THR A 570 -19.41 22.80 -17.91
N ASP A 571 -19.12 21.83 -18.78
CA ASP A 571 -18.08 20.82 -18.57
C ASP A 571 -16.71 21.33 -19.03
N GLY A 572 -16.71 22.41 -19.79
CA GLY A 572 -15.51 23.08 -20.30
C GLY A 572 -15.20 22.78 -21.76
N ASN A 573 -16.13 22.21 -22.53
CA ASN A 573 -15.93 22.07 -23.96
C ASN A 573 -16.19 23.41 -24.65
N ILE A 574 -15.29 23.79 -25.55
CA ILE A 574 -15.47 24.89 -26.50
C ILE A 574 -15.73 24.25 -27.85
N ILE A 575 -16.96 24.36 -28.36
CA ILE A 575 -17.42 23.65 -29.56
C ILE A 575 -17.80 24.67 -30.64
N ARG A 576 -17.33 24.47 -31.88
CA ARG A 576 -17.85 25.21 -33.05
C ARG A 576 -19.28 24.75 -33.29
N ARG A 577 -20.24 25.68 -33.20
CA ARG A 577 -21.67 25.33 -33.25
C ARG A 577 -22.04 24.63 -34.57
N PRO A 578 -22.81 23.53 -34.56
CA PRO A 578 -23.31 22.89 -35.77
C PRO A 578 -24.20 23.82 -36.60
N GLN A 579 -24.06 23.73 -37.93
CA GLN A 579 -24.65 24.67 -38.88
C GLN A 579 -26.15 24.41 -39.15
N THR A 580 -27.04 24.67 -38.19
CA THR A 580 -28.48 24.33 -38.31
C THR A 580 -29.31 25.22 -39.24
N GLY A 581 -28.70 25.82 -40.27
CA GLY A 581 -29.38 26.54 -41.37
C GLY A 581 -30.12 27.84 -41.00
N ARG A 582 -30.19 28.22 -39.71
CA ARG A 582 -30.84 29.45 -39.25
C ARG A 582 -29.93 30.65 -39.50
N LYS A 583 -30.43 31.60 -40.30
CA LYS A 583 -29.60 32.63 -40.97
C LYS A 583 -29.24 33.86 -40.14
N TYR A 584 -29.66 33.94 -38.87
CA TYR A 584 -29.57 35.18 -38.10
C TYR A 584 -29.23 34.92 -36.64
N ILE A 585 -28.17 35.56 -36.18
CA ILE A 585 -27.72 35.59 -34.79
C ILE A 585 -27.59 37.06 -34.38
N TYR A 586 -27.98 37.38 -33.16
CA TYR A 586 -27.69 38.68 -32.57
C TYR A 586 -26.49 38.55 -31.65
N ALA A 587 -25.60 39.55 -31.63
CA ALA A 587 -24.56 39.61 -30.63
C ALA A 587 -24.48 40.98 -29.95
N VAL A 588 -24.22 40.99 -28.64
CA VAL A 588 -23.90 42.21 -27.90
C VAL A 588 -22.46 42.61 -28.25
N THR A 589 -22.28 43.74 -28.93
CA THR A 589 -21.02 44.10 -29.59
C THR A 589 -19.84 44.16 -28.62
N ALA A 590 -20.06 44.62 -27.38
CA ALA A 590 -19.02 44.78 -26.36
C ALA A 590 -18.52 43.44 -25.77
N SER A 591 -19.39 42.44 -25.61
CA SER A 591 -19.03 41.12 -25.05
C SER A 591 -18.93 40.01 -26.09
N LYS A 592 -19.29 40.29 -27.34
CA LYS A 592 -19.44 39.31 -28.44
C LYS A 592 -20.34 38.11 -28.09
N GLN A 593 -21.18 38.23 -27.07
CA GLN A 593 -22.09 37.16 -26.64
C GLN A 593 -23.26 37.01 -27.61
N VAL A 594 -23.55 35.76 -28.00
CA VAL A 594 -24.43 35.36 -29.10
C VAL A 594 -25.79 34.88 -28.61
N TYR A 595 -26.85 35.28 -29.33
CA TYR A 595 -28.25 34.91 -29.09
C TYR A 595 -28.94 34.50 -30.39
N ASP A 596 -29.80 33.48 -30.30
CA ASP A 596 -30.54 32.94 -31.43
C ASP A 596 -31.78 33.78 -31.78
N LYS A 597 -31.95 34.11 -33.08
CA LYS A 597 -33.15 34.82 -33.56
C LYS A 597 -34.34 33.86 -33.65
N GLY A 598 -35.34 34.08 -32.80
CA GLY A 598 -36.65 33.43 -32.92
C GLY A 598 -36.78 32.06 -32.24
N GLU A 599 -35.82 31.66 -31.39
CA GLU A 599 -36.09 30.61 -30.40
C GLU A 599 -37.02 31.18 -29.32
N THR A 600 -38.08 30.43 -28.99
CA THR A 600 -39.32 31.01 -28.44
C THR A 600 -39.25 31.42 -26.97
N ASP A 601 -38.17 31.08 -26.27
CA ASP A 601 -38.05 31.31 -24.83
C ASP A 601 -37.06 32.44 -24.50
N GLN A 602 -37.64 33.61 -24.21
CA GLN A 602 -37.05 34.72 -23.44
C GLN A 602 -35.78 35.40 -24.00
N VAL A 603 -35.93 36.17 -25.08
CA VAL A 603 -35.04 37.32 -25.33
C VAL A 603 -35.81 38.65 -25.44
N SER A 604 -36.67 38.90 -24.45
CA SER A 604 -37.23 40.23 -24.14
C SER A 604 -36.16 41.33 -23.97
N ASN A 605 -34.89 40.93 -23.80
CA ASN A 605 -33.73 41.79 -23.62
C ASN A 605 -32.98 42.19 -24.89
N MET A 606 -33.32 41.69 -26.09
CA MET A 606 -32.55 41.98 -27.33
C MET A 606 -33.33 42.60 -28.48
N CYS A 607 -34.59 42.22 -28.66
CA CYS A 607 -35.44 42.73 -29.74
C CYS A 607 -36.80 43.16 -29.18
N GLN A 608 -36.83 44.32 -28.53
CA GLN A 608 -38.09 44.94 -28.12
C GLN A 608 -38.67 45.70 -29.31
N ASP A 609 -39.96 45.50 -29.59
CA ASP A 609 -40.70 46.17 -30.67
C ASP A 609 -40.06 46.05 -32.08
N GLY A 610 -39.33 44.95 -32.32
CA GLY A 610 -38.66 44.67 -33.59
C GLY A 610 -37.38 45.47 -33.84
N THR A 611 -36.91 46.26 -32.87
CA THR A 611 -35.66 47.03 -32.97
C THR A 611 -34.55 46.37 -32.14
N LEU A 612 -33.33 46.35 -32.66
CA LEU A 612 -32.15 45.90 -31.91
C LEU A 612 -31.89 46.79 -30.70
N LYS A 613 -31.60 46.18 -29.55
CA LYS A 613 -31.12 46.92 -28.37
C LYS A 613 -29.78 47.61 -28.66
N THR A 614 -29.65 48.87 -28.22
CA THR A 614 -28.42 49.67 -28.30
C THR A 614 -27.18 48.87 -27.87
N GLY A 615 -26.13 48.87 -28.71
CA GLY A 615 -24.91 48.10 -28.46
C GLY A 615 -25.00 46.62 -28.86
N SER A 616 -25.91 46.28 -29.77
CA SER A 616 -26.04 44.95 -30.35
C SER A 616 -26.09 45.02 -31.88
N SER A 617 -25.47 44.05 -32.53
CA SER A 617 -25.44 43.91 -33.99
C SER A 617 -26.09 42.60 -34.42
N GLU A 618 -26.72 42.58 -35.60
CA GLU A 618 -27.17 41.35 -36.25
C GLU A 618 -26.03 40.79 -37.11
N TYR A 619 -25.84 39.47 -37.06
CA TYR A 619 -24.88 38.72 -37.85
C TYR A 619 -25.60 37.68 -38.69
N VAL A 620 -25.21 37.60 -39.96
CA VAL A 620 -25.77 36.66 -40.94
C VAL A 620 -24.73 35.61 -41.29
N LEU A 621 -25.15 34.34 -41.24
CA LEU A 621 -24.39 33.22 -41.76
C LEU A 621 -24.31 33.33 -43.29
N ASN A 622 -23.13 33.64 -43.80
CA ASN A 622 -22.86 33.66 -45.23
C ASN A 622 -22.30 32.29 -45.65
N LYS A 623 -22.98 31.66 -46.61
CA LYS A 623 -22.46 30.54 -47.40
C LYS A 623 -21.95 31.10 -48.73
N THR A 624 -20.68 30.92 -49.06
CA THR A 624 -20.13 31.40 -50.34
C THR A 624 -20.31 30.32 -51.40
N ASN A 625 -21.00 30.63 -52.51
CA ASN A 625 -21.34 29.63 -53.53
C ASN A 625 -20.07 29.04 -54.18
N GLY A 626 -19.73 27.80 -53.82
CA GLY A 626 -18.60 27.05 -54.37
C GLY A 626 -17.33 27.06 -53.50
N ASP A 627 -17.29 27.85 -52.43
CA ASP A 627 -16.16 27.89 -51.50
C ASP A 627 -16.52 27.30 -50.12
N LEU A 628 -15.58 26.57 -49.55
CA LEU A 628 -15.76 25.58 -48.47
C LEU A 628 -15.87 26.20 -47.06
N VAL A 629 -16.47 27.39 -46.94
CA VAL A 629 -16.35 28.21 -45.73
C VAL A 629 -17.62 28.96 -45.36
N ASP A 630 -18.15 28.61 -44.19
CA ASP A 630 -19.29 29.28 -43.56
C ASP A 630 -18.80 30.18 -42.41
N PHE A 631 -19.17 31.46 -42.47
CA PHE A 631 -18.82 32.47 -41.46
C PHE A 631 -19.98 33.42 -41.18
N TYR A 632 -19.94 34.06 -40.02
CA TYR A 632 -20.85 35.13 -39.64
C TYR A 632 -20.24 36.49 -39.97
N LYS A 633 -20.92 37.27 -40.81
CA LYS A 633 -20.59 38.68 -41.08
C LYS A 633 -21.65 39.56 -40.43
N GLU A 634 -21.24 40.73 -39.95
CA GLU A 634 -22.19 41.76 -39.49
C GLU A 634 -23.12 42.18 -40.65
N ASN A 635 -24.42 42.23 -40.36
CA ASN A 635 -25.44 42.61 -41.30
C ASN A 635 -25.53 44.14 -41.37
N ASN A 636 -24.71 44.74 -42.24
CA ASN A 636 -24.68 46.19 -42.48
C ASN A 636 -25.96 46.75 -43.15
N ALA A 637 -27.03 45.97 -43.28
CA ALA A 637 -28.32 46.39 -43.85
C ALA A 637 -29.27 46.90 -42.74
N ASN A 638 -29.01 48.12 -42.25
CA ASN A 638 -29.94 48.95 -41.46
C ASN A 638 -29.97 50.37 -42.02
#